data_AF-A0A957BUU0-F1
#
_entry.id   AF-A0A957BUU0-F1
#
_cell.length_a   1.000
_cell.length_b   1.000
_cell.length_c   1.000
_cell.angle_alpha   90.00
_cell.angle_beta   90.00
_cell.angle_gamma   90.00
#
_symmetry.space_group_name_H-M   'P 1'
#
loop_
_entity.id
_entity.type
_entity.pdbx_description
1 polymer ?
#
loop_
_entity_poly.entity_id
_entity_poly.type
_entity_poly.pdbx_seq_one_letter_code
_entity_poly.pdbx_strand_id
1 'polypeptide(L)'
;MKHTRIFILLIIVSLFSHLALAQDTTTFEGTLDDSTPSVTFPLKLQAGRLVVITTHAQNDTLDTVLRLYDSAGSLALENDDYTNGYESRLVYEPAASDTYTVEVSRYDDTSSGDFTLTVDAGVETLLGLSSDATVVLQSSGTLNNQTGEMKFSLALRADDILIVDTYAISGKLDTILSLLDQGGSLLVENDDRGDGSFDSEVVYRIPADGNYSLIVSRYSADSEGDFVIVAALDPALTPPFNFTAVEGDLIAEFSGYLDTTTESDEYPIELVAGQSLYAYTQATSGDLDTTLTLLDPSDMLVDLNDDRGDDTYNSAIVYTAPASGTYTIRVGRYRESDNSGDYDLRLLNIDAAIVSEIEALADQVLELSGPEQILETTNFRIHYTTDGSDAVTQEYLDAFADTLETIYNIQVNQMGWAQPPRNADGFYDAFLSDVIGTETDTLGYARPTRFVGDNPNTDGHEHAASRSALVVDNDFANPDMEGNPLSLMRATTTHEFNHIIQYGYDSEEPMNWLYEATATWIETATVGDEQDATGYVTDSYDYPETCFATQAYDGQHAYGDWTFMQSLADVHGESFIPQVWTTAIDYDGLDILEQALTMDSDSLVNAVTRWRVQNFARAYDLAPLFGATVWLENVINAPGSWTFTGSGIQELGTNYFELDLKGSYNVELDGPDSLELWVLTVSDGEVNAYSLGQSGTFDMSGYDYVALMVTDHTTPADTSACTYMDYEINVSNADAGSPSILTPTYTFSATEFEPLQMQG
;
A
#
# COMPACT_ATOMS: atom_id res chain seq x y z
N MET A 1 -30.62 46.60 51.27
CA MET A 1 -31.13 47.70 50.42
C MET A 1 -30.54 47.49 49.03
N LYS A 2 -31.39 47.52 48.00
CA LYS A 2 -31.12 47.13 46.61
C LYS A 2 -29.85 47.78 46.05
N HIS A 3 -28.95 46.98 45.48
CA HIS A 3 -27.99 47.48 44.49
C HIS A 3 -28.29 46.86 43.13
N THR A 4 -28.93 47.68 42.31
CA THR A 4 -29.18 47.54 40.89
C THR A 4 -27.86 47.34 40.15
N ARG A 5 -27.69 46.21 39.44
CA ARG A 5 -26.64 46.04 38.42
C ARG A 5 -27.23 46.39 37.06
N ILE A 6 -26.55 47.30 36.37
CA ILE A 6 -26.82 47.76 35.01
C ILE A 6 -26.25 46.72 34.04
N PHE A 7 -27.06 46.32 33.06
CA PHE A 7 -26.66 45.51 31.91
C PHE A 7 -25.68 46.30 31.04
N ILE A 8 -24.50 45.72 30.77
CA ILE A 8 -23.69 46.04 29.60
C ILE A 8 -23.50 44.73 28.86
N LEU A 9 -24.07 44.69 27.66
CA LEU A 9 -23.93 43.65 26.65
C LEU A 9 -22.47 43.69 26.16
N LEU A 10 -21.69 42.66 26.46
CA LEU A 10 -20.40 42.44 25.81
C LEU A 10 -20.65 41.50 24.63
N ILE A 11 -20.51 42.04 23.42
CA ILE A 11 -20.37 41.27 22.19
C ILE A 11 -18.96 40.68 22.24
N ILE A 12 -18.85 39.37 22.41
CA ILE A 12 -17.61 38.63 22.21
C ILE A 12 -17.50 38.40 20.70
N VAL A 13 -16.57 39.11 20.07
CA VAL A 13 -16.06 38.78 18.75
C VAL A 13 -15.01 37.70 18.97
N SER A 14 -15.31 36.47 18.56
CA SER A 14 -14.30 35.42 18.45
C SER A 14 -13.37 35.77 17.28
N LEU A 15 -12.15 36.22 17.60
CA LEU A 15 -11.06 36.11 16.65
C LEU A 15 -10.66 34.63 16.59
N PHE A 16 -11.05 33.95 15.51
CA PHE A 16 -10.34 32.76 15.07
C PHE A 16 -8.97 33.25 14.56
N SER A 17 -7.92 32.96 15.31
CA SER A 17 -6.55 33.03 14.83
C SER A 17 -6.32 31.81 13.94
N HIS A 18 -6.14 32.06 12.65
CA HIS A 18 -5.63 31.08 11.69
C HIS A 18 -4.26 30.59 12.19
N LEU A 19 -4.19 29.30 12.54
CA LEU A 19 -2.96 28.53 12.64
C LEU A 19 -2.68 27.96 11.24
N ALA A 20 -1.40 27.90 10.90
CA ALA A 20 -0.92 27.32 9.66
C ALA A 20 -1.15 25.80 9.74
N LEU A 21 -2.04 25.33 8.88
CA LEU A 21 -2.40 23.93 8.68
C LEU A 21 -1.23 23.21 7.99
N ALA A 22 -0.83 22.04 8.48
CA ALA A 22 -0.51 20.93 7.58
C ALA A 22 -1.70 20.83 6.62
N GLN A 23 -1.47 20.92 5.31
CA GLN A 23 -2.61 20.88 4.38
C GLN A 23 -3.14 19.45 4.35
N ASP A 24 -4.18 19.19 5.15
CA ASP A 24 -5.10 18.07 5.00
C ASP A 24 -5.45 17.92 3.50
N THR A 25 -5.53 16.68 3.01
CA THR A 25 -6.22 16.37 1.76
C THR A 25 -7.55 17.11 1.75
N THR A 26 -7.73 18.01 0.79
CA THR A 26 -8.92 18.85 0.75
C THR A 26 -9.93 18.21 -0.19
N THR A 27 -10.98 17.62 0.36
CA THR A 27 -12.06 16.98 -0.42
C THR A 27 -13.23 17.94 -0.64
N PHE A 28 -13.81 17.91 -1.84
CA PHE A 28 -15.04 18.61 -2.19
C PHE A 28 -16.03 17.66 -2.85
N GLU A 29 -17.31 17.78 -2.51
CA GLU A 29 -18.39 17.00 -3.12
C GLU A 29 -19.18 17.80 -4.15
N GLY A 30 -19.68 17.16 -5.19
CA GLY A 30 -20.55 17.79 -6.19
C GLY A 30 -21.42 16.81 -6.97
N THR A 31 -22.46 17.35 -7.62
CA THR A 31 -23.35 16.60 -8.52
C THR A 31 -23.35 17.27 -9.89
N LEU A 32 -23.30 16.46 -10.94
CA LEU A 32 -23.37 16.88 -12.33
C LEU A 32 -24.58 16.26 -13.04
N ASP A 33 -25.44 17.10 -13.61
CA ASP A 33 -26.64 16.70 -14.35
C ASP A 33 -27.01 17.69 -15.47
N ASP A 34 -28.17 17.53 -16.11
CA ASP A 34 -28.63 18.42 -17.19
C ASP A 34 -28.89 19.86 -16.71
N SER A 35 -29.14 20.04 -15.42
CA SER A 35 -29.39 21.33 -14.79
C SER A 35 -28.12 21.99 -14.25
N THR A 36 -27.11 21.18 -13.92
CA THR A 36 -25.80 21.55 -13.38
C THR A 36 -24.69 20.80 -14.14
N PRO A 37 -24.36 21.22 -15.37
CA PRO A 37 -23.38 20.52 -16.19
C PRO A 37 -21.92 20.78 -15.78
N SER A 38 -21.67 21.79 -14.94
CA SER A 38 -20.37 22.02 -14.28
C SER A 38 -20.53 22.68 -12.90
N VAL A 39 -19.57 22.40 -12.02
CA VAL A 39 -19.42 22.98 -10.67
C VAL A 39 -18.01 23.53 -10.53
N THR A 40 -17.84 24.61 -9.74
CA THR A 40 -16.52 25.21 -9.50
C THR A 40 -16.20 25.32 -8.01
N PHE A 41 -14.94 25.06 -7.66
CA PHE A 41 -14.41 25.13 -6.31
C PHE A 41 -13.23 26.12 -6.23
N PRO A 42 -13.20 27.02 -5.23
CA PRO A 42 -12.06 27.89 -5.01
C PRO A 42 -10.95 27.11 -4.30
N LEU A 43 -9.77 27.05 -4.88
CA LEU A 43 -8.62 26.31 -4.34
C LEU A 43 -7.46 27.26 -4.02
N LYS A 44 -7.05 27.32 -2.75
CA LYS A 44 -5.90 28.14 -2.34
C LYS A 44 -4.62 27.36 -2.54
N LEU A 45 -3.82 27.80 -3.49
CA LEU A 45 -2.56 27.15 -3.82
C LEU A 45 -1.37 28.04 -3.47
N GLN A 46 -0.26 27.41 -3.10
CA GLN A 46 0.99 28.11 -2.75
C GLN A 46 1.98 28.02 -3.91
N ALA A 47 2.65 29.13 -4.23
CA ALA A 47 3.67 29.15 -5.27
C ALA A 47 4.72 28.08 -5.03
N GLY A 48 5.00 27.25 -6.03
CA GLY A 48 6.06 26.25 -6.01
C GLY A 48 5.72 24.94 -5.29
N ARG A 49 4.48 24.75 -4.80
CA ARG A 49 4.04 23.49 -4.16
C ARG A 49 3.15 22.69 -5.10
N LEU A 50 3.55 21.45 -5.45
CA LEU A 50 2.71 20.57 -6.26
C LEU A 50 1.38 20.32 -5.54
N VAL A 51 0.30 20.27 -6.30
CA VAL A 51 -0.95 19.67 -5.86
C VAL A 51 -1.43 18.63 -6.86
N VAL A 52 -1.96 17.54 -6.35
CA VAL A 52 -2.67 16.51 -7.12
C VAL A 52 -4.16 16.72 -6.87
N ILE A 53 -4.96 16.89 -7.93
CA ILE A 53 -6.38 17.21 -7.85
C ILE A 53 -7.11 16.10 -8.61
N THR A 54 -7.85 15.23 -7.93
CA THR A 54 -8.48 14.04 -8.53
C THR A 54 -9.99 14.09 -8.38
N THR A 55 -10.74 13.87 -9.45
CA THR A 55 -12.18 13.60 -9.35
C THR A 55 -12.40 12.12 -9.17
N HIS A 56 -13.28 11.73 -8.25
CA HIS A 56 -13.73 10.36 -8.11
C HIS A 56 -15.23 10.34 -8.42
N ALA A 57 -15.60 9.75 -9.54
CA ALA A 57 -16.99 9.67 -9.95
C ALA A 57 -17.67 8.56 -9.15
N GLN A 58 -18.73 8.90 -8.42
CA GLN A 58 -19.48 7.93 -7.61
C GLN A 58 -20.37 7.02 -8.48
N ASN A 59 -20.28 7.07 -9.80
CA ASN A 59 -20.88 6.10 -10.71
C ASN A 59 -20.13 6.00 -12.05
N ASP A 60 -20.22 4.85 -12.70
CA ASP A 60 -19.53 4.52 -13.96
C ASP A 60 -20.10 5.24 -15.20
N THR A 61 -21.05 6.16 -15.02
CA THR A 61 -21.64 6.92 -16.13
C THR A 61 -21.19 8.37 -16.16
N LEU A 62 -20.63 8.88 -15.06
CA LEU A 62 -20.16 10.26 -14.99
C LEU A 62 -18.72 10.35 -15.48
N ASP A 63 -18.61 10.72 -16.76
CA ASP A 63 -17.39 11.18 -17.40
C ASP A 63 -17.11 12.64 -17.00
N THR A 64 -16.11 12.82 -16.14
CA THR A 64 -15.72 14.13 -15.61
C THR A 64 -14.72 14.82 -16.52
N VAL A 65 -14.70 16.15 -16.51
CA VAL A 65 -13.63 16.95 -17.08
C VAL A 65 -13.23 17.98 -16.04
N LEU A 66 -11.99 17.90 -15.61
CA LEU A 66 -11.39 18.75 -14.60
C LEU A 66 -10.60 19.88 -15.27
N ARG A 67 -10.91 21.13 -14.95
CA ARG A 67 -10.21 22.33 -15.42
C ARG A 67 -9.72 23.16 -14.27
N LEU A 68 -8.48 23.61 -14.30
CA LEU A 68 -7.92 24.55 -13.33
C LEU A 68 -7.72 25.91 -13.97
N TYR A 69 -8.26 26.97 -13.38
CA TYR A 69 -8.08 28.35 -13.79
C TYR A 69 -7.23 29.13 -12.80
N ASP A 70 -6.32 29.95 -13.32
CA ASP A 70 -5.52 30.88 -12.52
C ASP A 70 -6.36 32.01 -11.90
N SER A 71 -5.75 32.80 -11.01
CA SER A 71 -6.44 33.91 -10.34
C SER A 71 -6.86 35.07 -11.27
N ALA A 72 -6.39 35.08 -12.53
CA ALA A 72 -6.85 35.98 -13.57
C ALA A 72 -8.01 35.40 -14.40
N GLY A 73 -8.42 34.15 -14.14
CA GLY A 73 -9.46 33.42 -14.86
C GLY A 73 -9.00 32.79 -16.17
N SER A 74 -7.69 32.61 -16.37
CA SER A 74 -7.13 31.91 -17.53
C SER A 74 -7.01 30.43 -17.23
N LEU A 75 -7.36 29.57 -18.19
CA LEU A 75 -7.19 28.11 -18.05
C LEU A 75 -5.70 27.76 -17.93
N ALA A 76 -5.34 27.08 -16.84
CA ALA A 76 -4.01 26.59 -16.55
C ALA A 76 -3.81 25.16 -17.06
N LEU A 77 -4.70 24.25 -16.68
CA LEU A 77 -4.69 22.84 -17.09
C LEU A 77 -6.12 22.30 -17.23
N GLU A 78 -6.26 21.24 -18.01
CA GLU A 78 -7.50 20.49 -18.22
C GLU A 78 -7.16 19.01 -18.39
N ASN A 79 -7.94 18.12 -17.80
CA ASN A 79 -7.87 16.69 -18.03
C ASN A 79 -9.28 16.08 -17.91
N ASP A 80 -9.63 15.12 -18.76
CA ASP A 80 -10.90 14.40 -18.78
C ASP A 80 -10.78 12.97 -18.23
N ASP A 81 -9.69 12.26 -18.46
CA ASP A 81 -9.46 10.90 -17.95
C ASP A 81 -8.06 10.70 -17.34
N TYR A 82 -7.92 9.87 -16.30
CA TYR A 82 -6.60 9.51 -15.73
C TYR A 82 -6.37 8.01 -15.53
N THR A 83 -7.38 7.15 -15.66
CA THR A 83 -7.23 5.68 -15.68
C THR A 83 -8.01 5.11 -16.86
N ASN A 84 -8.23 3.79 -16.91
CA ASN A 84 -9.21 3.21 -17.84
C ASN A 84 -10.68 3.57 -17.48
N GLY A 85 -10.90 4.45 -16.50
CA GLY A 85 -12.20 4.97 -16.06
C GLY A 85 -12.54 6.37 -16.58
N TYR A 86 -13.57 6.98 -15.97
CA TYR A 86 -14.21 8.25 -16.37
C TYR A 86 -13.82 9.45 -15.47
N GLU A 87 -12.77 9.24 -14.69
CA GLU A 87 -12.27 10.15 -13.68
C GLU A 87 -11.13 11.00 -14.22
N SER A 88 -11.08 12.27 -13.81
CA SER A 88 -10.07 13.22 -14.24
C SER A 88 -9.08 13.51 -13.11
N ARG A 89 -7.79 13.67 -13.44
CA ARG A 89 -6.80 14.15 -12.47
C ARG A 89 -5.92 15.25 -13.04
N LEU A 90 -5.68 16.30 -12.27
CA LEU A 90 -4.74 17.37 -12.58
C LEU A 90 -3.61 17.38 -11.57
N VAL A 91 -2.37 17.48 -12.06
CA VAL A 91 -1.21 17.79 -11.23
C VAL A 91 -0.70 19.17 -11.59
N TYR A 92 -0.62 20.06 -10.61
CA TYR A 92 -0.31 21.47 -10.85
C TYR A 92 0.68 22.05 -9.84
N GLU A 93 1.72 22.72 -10.35
CA GLU A 93 2.59 23.58 -9.57
C GLU A 93 2.20 25.06 -9.79
N PRO A 94 1.72 25.78 -8.76
CA PRO A 94 1.31 27.17 -8.87
C PRO A 94 2.51 28.09 -9.09
N ALA A 95 2.45 28.94 -10.11
CA ALA A 95 3.47 29.98 -10.31
C ALA A 95 3.36 31.15 -9.30
N ALA A 96 2.24 31.26 -8.59
CA ALA A 96 1.99 32.29 -7.58
C ALA A 96 1.08 31.74 -6.47
N SER A 97 1.33 32.13 -5.21
CA SER A 97 0.43 31.79 -4.11
C SER A 97 -0.84 32.62 -4.25
N ASP A 98 -1.94 31.99 -4.66
CA ASP A 98 -3.21 32.67 -4.92
C ASP A 98 -4.40 31.69 -4.82
N THR A 99 -5.61 32.21 -4.99
CA THR A 99 -6.82 31.38 -5.11
C THR A 99 -7.08 31.08 -6.59
N TYR A 100 -6.95 29.81 -6.93
CA TYR A 100 -7.29 29.22 -8.21
C TYR A 100 -8.75 28.78 -8.22
N THR A 101 -9.31 28.53 -9.40
CA THR A 101 -10.65 27.98 -9.56
C THR A 101 -10.55 26.63 -10.23
N VAL A 102 -10.96 25.57 -9.55
CA VAL A 102 -11.15 24.24 -10.16
C VAL A 102 -12.58 24.18 -10.68
N GLU A 103 -12.78 23.76 -11.93
CA GLU A 103 -14.07 23.41 -12.50
C GLU A 103 -14.11 21.90 -12.74
N VAL A 104 -15.18 21.25 -12.29
CA VAL A 104 -15.51 19.88 -12.67
C VAL A 104 -16.75 19.95 -13.55
N SER A 105 -16.69 19.39 -14.74
CA SER A 105 -17.80 19.39 -15.70
C SER A 105 -18.06 17.99 -16.24
N ARG A 106 -19.22 17.79 -16.85
CA ARG A 106 -19.53 16.57 -17.61
C ARG A 106 -18.77 16.61 -18.94
N TYR A 107 -18.19 15.50 -19.37
CA TYR A 107 -17.60 15.37 -20.70
C TYR A 107 -18.65 15.54 -21.79
N ASP A 108 -19.85 14.98 -21.58
CA ASP A 108 -20.98 15.13 -22.50
C ASP A 108 -22.36 15.28 -21.84
N ASP A 109 -23.36 15.60 -22.65
CA ASP A 109 -24.75 15.80 -22.19
C ASP A 109 -25.44 14.48 -21.77
N THR A 110 -24.74 13.33 -21.79
CA THR A 110 -25.30 12.01 -21.47
C THR A 110 -24.78 11.37 -20.19
N SER A 111 -23.67 11.86 -19.63
CA SER A 111 -22.98 11.38 -18.42
C SER A 111 -23.36 12.15 -17.14
N SER A 112 -24.11 11.63 -16.17
CA SER A 112 -24.53 12.40 -14.97
C SER A 112 -24.29 11.62 -13.68
N GLY A 113 -23.92 12.30 -12.60
CA GLY A 113 -23.62 11.62 -11.34
C GLY A 113 -23.11 12.54 -10.25
N ASP A 114 -22.88 11.94 -9.08
CA ASP A 114 -22.15 12.57 -7.98
C ASP A 114 -20.65 12.31 -8.14
N PHE A 115 -19.82 13.22 -7.64
CA PHE A 115 -18.36 13.09 -7.64
C PHE A 115 -17.76 13.70 -6.37
N THR A 116 -16.65 13.11 -5.93
CA THR A 116 -15.73 13.74 -4.99
C THR A 116 -14.57 14.38 -5.77
N LEU A 117 -13.96 15.42 -5.22
CA LEU A 117 -12.78 16.09 -5.74
C LEU A 117 -11.77 16.17 -4.60
N THR A 118 -10.70 15.40 -4.67
CA THR A 118 -9.61 15.38 -3.69
C THR A 118 -8.49 16.31 -4.14
N VAL A 119 -7.81 16.96 -3.18
CA VAL A 119 -6.62 17.77 -3.43
C VAL A 119 -5.53 17.43 -2.43
N ASP A 120 -4.47 16.78 -2.91
CA ASP A 120 -3.29 16.39 -2.14
C ASP A 120 -2.12 17.34 -2.41
N ALA A 121 -1.25 17.58 -1.42
CA ALA A 121 -0.19 18.59 -1.52
C ALA A 121 1.17 18.12 -0.99
N GLY A 122 2.15 17.90 -1.89
CA GLY A 122 3.55 17.58 -1.56
C GLY A 122 4.04 16.33 -2.29
N VAL A 123 5.28 16.35 -2.80
CA VAL A 123 5.93 15.24 -3.55
C VAL A 123 7.13 14.66 -2.79
N GLU A 124 7.38 15.24 -1.62
CA GLU A 124 8.48 15.02 -0.70
C GLU A 124 8.28 13.70 0.08
N THR A 125 7.02 13.34 0.38
CA THR A 125 6.55 12.05 0.93
C THR A 125 7.01 10.82 0.12
N LEU A 126 7.25 10.98 -1.19
CA LEU A 126 7.40 9.85 -2.10
C LEU A 126 8.86 9.39 -2.30
N LEU A 127 9.84 10.23 -1.92
CA LEU A 127 11.27 10.06 -2.24
C LEU A 127 12.16 9.60 -1.06
N GLY A 128 11.62 9.53 0.17
CA GLY A 128 12.43 9.20 1.35
C GLY A 128 13.63 10.12 1.60
N LEU A 129 13.53 11.41 1.25
CA LEU A 129 14.64 12.36 1.31
C LEU A 129 15.07 12.70 2.74
N SER A 130 16.36 12.97 2.91
CA SER A 130 16.90 13.49 4.17
C SER A 130 16.53 14.96 4.38
N SER A 131 16.59 15.41 5.64
CA SER A 131 16.35 16.81 6.01
C SER A 131 17.32 17.83 5.37
N ASP A 132 18.44 17.38 4.81
CA ASP A 132 19.42 18.21 4.10
C ASP A 132 19.20 18.24 2.57
N ALA A 133 18.19 17.51 2.08
CA ALA A 133 17.88 17.45 0.66
C ALA A 133 17.37 18.80 0.10
N THR A 134 17.54 18.99 -1.20
CA THR A 134 17.04 20.17 -1.92
C THR A 134 16.42 19.74 -3.23
N VAL A 135 15.11 19.89 -3.39
CA VAL A 135 14.44 19.67 -4.68
C VAL A 135 14.96 20.68 -5.72
N VAL A 136 15.48 20.14 -6.84
CA VAL A 136 16.09 20.90 -7.94
C VAL A 136 15.31 20.84 -9.24
N LEU A 137 14.44 19.84 -9.41
CA LEU A 137 13.45 19.77 -10.49
C LEU A 137 12.17 19.19 -9.92
N GLN A 138 11.06 19.75 -10.36
CA GLN A 138 9.75 19.16 -10.20
C GLN A 138 8.95 19.51 -11.44
N SER A 139 8.34 18.51 -12.07
CA SER A 139 7.58 18.72 -13.31
C SER A 139 6.56 17.61 -13.52
N SER A 140 5.67 17.80 -14.49
CA SER A 140 4.77 16.77 -14.96
C SER A 140 4.66 16.81 -16.48
N GLY A 141 4.13 15.74 -17.06
CA GLY A 141 3.56 15.79 -18.39
C GLY A 141 3.17 14.43 -18.94
N THR A 142 2.77 14.43 -20.21
CA THR A 142 2.16 13.27 -20.88
C THR A 142 3.15 12.58 -21.82
N LEU A 143 3.21 11.25 -21.73
CA LEU A 143 3.85 10.39 -22.70
C LEU A 143 2.82 9.58 -23.49
N ASN A 144 2.93 9.62 -24.81
CA ASN A 144 2.04 8.91 -25.73
C ASN A 144 2.68 8.77 -27.12
N ASN A 145 1.94 8.26 -28.08
CA ASN A 145 2.39 8.07 -29.46
C ASN A 145 2.84 9.35 -30.19
N GLN A 146 2.47 10.54 -29.69
CA GLN A 146 2.92 11.83 -30.22
C GLN A 146 4.12 12.40 -29.44
N THR A 147 4.23 12.06 -28.16
CA THR A 147 5.26 12.53 -27.23
C THR A 147 5.86 11.31 -26.52
N GLY A 148 6.80 10.63 -27.16
CA GLY A 148 7.40 9.40 -26.60
C GLY A 148 8.48 9.66 -25.53
N GLU A 149 8.96 10.90 -25.42
CA GLU A 149 9.93 11.33 -24.41
C GLU A 149 9.73 12.81 -24.08
N MET A 150 10.08 13.21 -22.86
CA MET A 150 10.25 14.59 -22.42
C MET A 150 11.61 14.78 -21.78
N LYS A 151 12.17 15.99 -21.95
CA LYS A 151 13.53 16.31 -21.54
C LYS A 151 13.57 17.54 -20.65
N PHE A 152 14.21 17.39 -19.50
CA PHE A 152 14.44 18.43 -18.50
C PHE A 152 15.94 18.75 -18.42
N SER A 153 16.30 19.92 -17.90
CA SER A 153 17.70 20.35 -17.80
C SER A 153 18.02 20.88 -16.41
N LEU A 154 19.08 20.35 -15.82
CA LEU A 154 19.54 20.66 -14.47
C LEU A 154 20.97 21.21 -14.51
N ALA A 155 21.24 22.23 -13.68
CA ALA A 155 22.61 22.71 -13.47
C ALA A 155 23.15 22.13 -12.18
N LEU A 156 24.07 21.17 -12.28
CA LEU A 156 24.56 20.37 -11.16
C LEU A 156 26.07 20.59 -10.98
N ARG A 157 26.56 20.42 -9.75
CA ARG A 157 27.98 20.56 -9.39
C ARG A 157 28.62 19.20 -9.18
N ALA A 158 29.93 19.15 -9.36
CA ALA A 158 30.71 17.98 -8.99
C ALA A 158 30.44 17.60 -7.53
N ASP A 159 30.31 16.29 -7.31
CA ASP A 159 30.03 15.63 -6.03
C ASP A 159 28.61 15.82 -5.47
N ASP A 160 27.72 16.58 -6.14
CA ASP A 160 26.29 16.56 -5.83
C ASP A 160 25.76 15.12 -5.96
N ILE A 161 24.86 14.72 -5.07
CA ILE A 161 24.18 13.42 -5.11
C ILE A 161 22.75 13.70 -5.53
N LEU A 162 22.42 13.34 -6.76
CA LEU A 162 21.13 13.56 -7.38
C LEU A 162 20.27 12.31 -7.19
N ILE A 163 19.08 12.47 -6.64
CA ILE A 163 18.01 11.46 -6.68
C ILE A 163 16.90 11.98 -7.58
N VAL A 164 16.30 11.12 -8.38
CA VAL A 164 15.24 11.47 -9.32
C VAL A 164 14.22 10.34 -9.40
N ASP A 165 12.95 10.66 -9.14
CA ASP A 165 11.84 9.72 -9.33
C ASP A 165 10.90 10.19 -10.42
N THR A 166 10.30 9.21 -11.07
CA THR A 166 9.05 9.38 -11.82
C THR A 166 7.90 8.75 -11.05
N TYR A 167 6.70 9.29 -11.26
CA TYR A 167 5.45 8.70 -10.81
C TYR A 167 4.51 8.70 -11.99
N ALA A 168 4.20 7.53 -12.52
CA ALA A 168 3.12 7.31 -13.46
C ALA A 168 1.82 7.58 -12.73
N ILE A 169 1.21 8.69 -13.11
CA ILE A 169 -0.03 9.11 -12.47
C ILE A 169 -1.21 8.59 -13.31
N SER A 170 -1.16 8.57 -14.64
CA SER A 170 -2.27 8.07 -15.47
C SER A 170 -1.87 6.95 -16.42
N GLY A 171 -2.87 6.18 -16.87
CA GLY A 171 -2.68 5.08 -17.82
C GLY A 171 -1.95 3.87 -17.24
N LYS A 172 -1.35 3.05 -18.11
CA LYS A 172 -0.38 1.99 -17.73
C LYS A 172 1.02 2.46 -18.09
N LEU A 173 1.31 3.72 -17.78
CA LEU A 173 2.58 4.33 -18.14
C LEU A 173 3.67 3.68 -17.29
N ASP A 174 4.54 2.99 -17.99
CA ASP A 174 5.81 2.49 -17.52
C ASP A 174 6.89 3.45 -18.02
N THR A 175 7.57 4.09 -17.07
CA THR A 175 8.52 5.16 -17.33
C THR A 175 9.94 4.65 -17.48
N ILE A 176 10.73 5.30 -18.32
CA ILE A 176 12.19 5.16 -18.35
C ILE A 176 12.77 6.52 -18.03
N LEU A 177 13.66 6.58 -17.04
CA LEU A 177 14.31 7.80 -16.57
C LEU A 177 15.82 7.77 -16.86
N SER A 178 16.28 8.66 -17.75
CA SER A 178 17.69 8.75 -18.15
C SER A 178 18.35 10.09 -17.76
N LEU A 179 19.56 10.06 -17.22
CA LEU A 179 20.41 11.23 -16.95
C LEU A 179 21.55 11.33 -17.97
N LEU A 180 21.65 12.46 -18.67
CA LEU A 180 22.68 12.73 -19.66
C LEU A 180 23.60 13.88 -19.23
N ASP A 181 24.88 13.80 -19.61
CA ASP A 181 25.87 14.86 -19.44
C ASP A 181 25.64 16.09 -20.37
N GLN A 182 26.46 17.13 -20.19
CA GLN A 182 26.42 18.35 -21.01
C GLN A 182 26.74 18.16 -22.50
N GLY A 183 27.36 17.03 -22.86
CA GLY A 183 27.64 16.61 -24.23
C GLY A 183 26.50 15.83 -24.87
N GLY A 184 25.50 15.43 -24.09
CA GLY A 184 24.42 14.53 -24.48
C GLY A 184 24.79 13.06 -24.42
N SER A 185 25.83 12.68 -23.68
CA SER A 185 26.14 11.28 -23.36
C SER A 185 25.26 10.83 -22.20
N LEU A 186 24.67 9.64 -22.28
CA LEU A 186 23.97 9.00 -21.16
C LEU A 186 24.96 8.66 -20.02
N LEU A 187 24.49 8.75 -18.77
CA LEU A 187 25.28 8.54 -17.55
C LEU A 187 24.69 7.49 -16.60
N VAL A 188 23.37 7.46 -16.51
CA VAL A 188 22.56 6.44 -15.81
C VAL A 188 21.15 6.46 -16.42
N GLU A 189 20.50 5.30 -16.47
CA GLU A 189 19.10 5.12 -16.84
C GLU A 189 18.51 4.06 -15.92
N ASN A 190 17.26 4.23 -15.51
CA ASN A 190 16.49 3.23 -14.78
C ASN A 190 15.03 3.32 -15.22
N ASP A 191 14.32 2.21 -15.28
CA ASP A 191 12.90 2.13 -15.64
C ASP A 191 12.00 1.74 -14.46
N ASP A 192 12.45 0.87 -13.55
CA ASP A 192 11.69 0.48 -12.35
C ASP A 192 12.46 0.76 -11.05
N ARG A 193 11.76 1.16 -9.97
CA ARG A 193 12.37 1.48 -8.66
C ARG A 193 12.37 0.32 -7.65
N GLY A 194 11.91 -0.86 -8.07
CA GLY A 194 12.02 -2.11 -7.29
C GLY A 194 11.03 -2.24 -6.12
N ASP A 195 9.94 -1.49 -6.14
CA ASP A 195 8.83 -1.55 -5.16
C ASP A 195 7.57 -2.22 -5.72
N GLY A 196 7.66 -2.83 -6.91
CA GLY A 196 6.54 -3.44 -7.62
C GLY A 196 5.73 -2.45 -8.48
N SER A 197 6.11 -1.17 -8.55
CA SER A 197 5.57 -0.19 -9.51
C SER A 197 6.40 -0.10 -10.80
N PHE A 198 5.83 0.49 -11.86
CA PHE A 198 6.52 0.82 -13.12
C PHE A 198 7.14 2.23 -13.12
N ASP A 199 7.38 2.75 -11.92
CA ASP A 199 7.97 4.06 -11.68
C ASP A 199 9.49 3.93 -11.59
N SER A 200 10.23 4.89 -12.13
CA SER A 200 11.69 4.84 -12.19
C SER A 200 12.34 5.69 -11.09
N GLU A 201 13.42 5.18 -10.50
CA GLU A 201 14.27 5.95 -9.57
C GLU A 201 15.73 6.00 -10.07
N VAL A 202 16.38 7.14 -9.99
CA VAL A 202 17.81 7.28 -10.28
C VAL A 202 18.52 8.00 -9.13
N VAL A 203 19.48 7.34 -8.48
CA VAL A 203 20.42 7.97 -7.54
C VAL A 203 21.83 8.01 -8.15
N TYR A 204 22.42 9.20 -8.30
CA TYR A 204 23.68 9.39 -9.02
C TYR A 204 24.58 10.49 -8.45
N ARG A 205 25.88 10.21 -8.32
CA ARG A 205 26.88 11.21 -7.94
C ARG A 205 27.44 11.94 -9.16
N ILE A 206 27.25 13.25 -9.18
CA ILE A 206 27.59 14.10 -10.31
C ILE A 206 29.12 14.23 -10.46
N PRO A 207 29.71 13.87 -11.62
CA PRO A 207 31.16 13.77 -11.76
C PRO A 207 31.85 15.12 -11.99
N ALA A 208 31.12 16.13 -12.48
CA ALA A 208 31.66 17.44 -12.82
C ALA A 208 30.59 18.53 -12.85
N ASP A 209 30.97 19.78 -12.59
CA ASP A 209 30.09 20.94 -12.80
C ASP A 209 29.60 20.99 -14.26
N GLY A 210 28.30 21.10 -14.46
CA GLY A 210 27.74 21.11 -15.81
C GLY A 210 26.22 21.26 -15.86
N ASN A 211 25.71 21.38 -17.09
CA ASN A 211 24.28 21.24 -17.34
C ASN A 211 24.02 19.80 -17.78
N TYR A 212 23.22 19.09 -17.01
CA TYR A 212 22.79 17.73 -17.27
C TYR A 212 21.38 17.75 -17.83
N SER A 213 20.99 16.71 -18.54
CA SER A 213 19.62 16.55 -19.00
C SER A 213 18.98 15.30 -18.41
N LEU A 214 17.80 15.43 -17.82
CA LEU A 214 16.96 14.30 -17.49
C LEU A 214 16.02 14.03 -18.66
N ILE A 215 15.81 12.77 -19.03
CA ILE A 215 14.85 12.35 -20.04
C ILE A 215 13.89 11.38 -19.35
N VAL A 216 12.60 11.61 -19.50
CA VAL A 216 11.57 10.64 -19.14
C VAL A 216 10.94 10.17 -20.43
N SER A 217 10.99 8.88 -20.69
CA SER A 217 10.38 8.25 -21.86
C SER A 217 9.46 7.12 -21.44
N ARG A 218 8.70 6.59 -22.41
CA ARG A 218 7.83 5.44 -22.21
C ARG A 218 8.58 4.15 -22.53
N TYR A 219 8.36 3.11 -21.73
CA TYR A 219 8.94 1.78 -21.94
C TYR A 219 8.60 1.19 -23.30
N SER A 220 7.32 1.26 -23.68
CA SER A 220 6.83 0.72 -24.95
C SER A 220 5.90 1.68 -25.69
N ALA A 221 5.54 1.32 -26.93
CA ALA A 221 4.61 2.13 -27.72
C ALA A 221 3.18 2.12 -27.17
N ASP A 222 2.85 1.11 -26.37
CA ASP A 222 1.54 0.90 -25.77
C ASP A 222 1.49 1.39 -24.30
N SER A 223 2.64 1.73 -23.72
CA SER A 223 2.80 2.43 -22.44
C SER A 223 2.55 3.93 -22.66
N GLU A 224 1.39 4.41 -22.22
CA GLU A 224 0.97 5.80 -22.37
C GLU A 224 0.29 6.30 -21.08
N GLY A 225 0.46 7.58 -20.81
CA GLY A 225 -0.11 8.23 -19.64
C GLY A 225 0.63 9.50 -19.26
N ASP A 226 0.25 10.08 -18.14
CA ASP A 226 0.88 11.23 -17.53
C ASP A 226 1.79 10.77 -16.41
N PHE A 227 2.88 11.51 -16.21
CA PHE A 227 3.79 11.30 -15.10
C PHE A 227 4.10 12.62 -14.37
N VAL A 228 4.58 12.48 -13.14
CA VAL A 228 5.31 13.49 -12.38
C VAL A 228 6.77 13.08 -12.33
N ILE A 229 7.69 14.03 -12.49
CA ILE A 229 9.12 13.83 -12.22
C ILE A 229 9.54 14.75 -11.09
N VAL A 230 10.30 14.21 -10.15
CA VAL A 230 10.91 14.96 -9.06
C VAL A 230 12.39 14.65 -9.06
N ALA A 231 13.24 15.67 -8.98
CA ALA A 231 14.67 15.51 -8.75
C ALA A 231 15.09 16.33 -7.55
N ALA A 232 15.85 15.73 -6.64
CA ALA A 232 16.44 16.39 -5.49
C ALA A 232 17.95 16.15 -5.42
N LEU A 233 18.64 17.07 -4.76
CA LEU A 233 20.02 16.91 -4.34
C LEU A 233 20.03 16.54 -2.87
N ASP A 234 20.47 15.33 -2.54
CA ASP A 234 20.51 14.86 -1.17
C ASP A 234 21.93 14.39 -0.79
N PRO A 235 22.68 15.20 -0.02
CA PRO A 235 24.04 14.85 0.34
C PRO A 235 24.15 13.65 1.29
N ALA A 236 23.05 13.20 1.91
CA ALA A 236 22.99 12.05 2.80
C ALA A 236 22.79 10.71 2.07
N LEU A 237 22.35 10.73 0.80
CA LEU A 237 22.20 9.51 0.01
C LEU A 237 23.56 8.98 -0.44
N THR A 238 23.67 7.65 -0.59
CA THR A 238 24.83 7.02 -1.22
C THR A 238 24.36 6.37 -2.53
N PRO A 239 24.90 6.78 -3.70
CA PRO A 239 24.49 6.18 -4.97
C PRO A 239 24.75 4.67 -4.99
N PRO A 240 23.89 3.89 -5.67
CA PRO A 240 24.11 2.47 -5.86
C PRO A 240 25.47 2.19 -6.50
N PHE A 241 26.06 1.05 -6.12
CA PHE A 241 27.41 0.70 -6.54
C PHE A 241 27.45 0.41 -8.05
N ASN A 242 28.34 1.10 -8.78
CA ASN A 242 28.52 0.84 -10.21
C ASN A 242 29.33 -0.45 -10.44
N PHE A 243 28.65 -1.54 -10.85
CA PHE A 243 29.25 -2.85 -11.07
C PHE A 243 30.27 -2.90 -12.23
N THR A 244 30.32 -1.90 -13.11
CA THR A 244 31.28 -1.87 -14.23
C THR A 244 32.73 -1.64 -13.81
N ALA A 245 32.94 -1.13 -12.59
CA ALA A 245 34.28 -0.88 -12.05
C ALA A 245 34.93 -2.14 -11.47
N VAL A 246 34.20 -3.27 -11.39
CA VAL A 246 34.67 -4.51 -10.78
C VAL A 246 35.59 -5.27 -11.75
N GLU A 247 36.88 -5.31 -11.43
CA GLU A 247 37.86 -6.13 -12.13
C GLU A 247 38.08 -7.48 -11.41
N GLY A 248 38.20 -8.56 -12.18
CA GLY A 248 38.44 -9.91 -11.65
C GLY A 248 39.05 -10.86 -12.67
N ASP A 249 39.40 -12.06 -12.22
CA ASP A 249 39.94 -13.12 -13.07
C ASP A 249 38.81 -13.96 -13.68
N LEU A 250 38.74 -14.08 -15.01
CA LEU A 250 37.68 -14.83 -15.70
C LEU A 250 37.64 -16.31 -15.25
N ILE A 251 36.49 -16.73 -14.73
CA ILE A 251 36.14 -18.11 -14.40
C ILE A 251 35.57 -18.81 -15.64
N ALA A 252 34.53 -18.23 -16.23
CA ALA A 252 33.82 -18.76 -17.39
C ALA A 252 33.09 -17.66 -18.17
N GLU A 253 32.76 -17.96 -19.42
CA GLU A 253 32.01 -17.10 -20.33
C GLU A 253 31.07 -17.99 -21.14
N PHE A 254 29.81 -17.56 -21.25
CA PHE A 254 28.76 -18.24 -21.98
C PHE A 254 28.03 -17.24 -22.87
N SER A 255 27.30 -17.74 -23.86
CA SER A 255 26.38 -16.93 -24.67
C SER A 255 25.08 -17.70 -24.87
N GLY A 256 23.97 -16.99 -24.97
CA GLY A 256 22.63 -17.57 -25.16
C GLY A 256 21.70 -16.64 -25.94
N TYR A 257 20.43 -17.05 -26.06
CA TYR A 257 19.36 -16.28 -26.67
C TYR A 257 18.06 -16.53 -25.92
N LEU A 258 17.36 -15.45 -25.53
CA LEU A 258 16.09 -15.51 -24.82
C LEU A 258 14.97 -14.86 -25.64
N ASP A 259 13.77 -15.41 -25.50
CA ASP A 259 12.51 -14.88 -26.05
C ASP A 259 11.31 -15.42 -25.25
N THR A 260 10.08 -15.10 -25.66
CA THR A 260 8.84 -15.58 -25.04
C THR A 260 8.62 -17.09 -25.09
N THR A 261 9.49 -17.85 -25.75
CA THR A 261 9.47 -19.33 -25.77
C THR A 261 10.63 -19.96 -25.02
N THR A 262 11.73 -19.23 -24.86
CA THR A 262 12.94 -19.61 -24.13
C THR A 262 13.23 -18.52 -23.10
N GLU A 263 12.53 -18.60 -21.97
CA GLU A 263 12.49 -17.50 -20.99
C GLU A 263 13.73 -17.44 -20.09
N SER A 264 14.48 -18.55 -20.00
CA SER A 264 15.70 -18.62 -19.22
C SER A 264 16.64 -19.72 -19.71
N ASP A 265 17.94 -19.54 -19.46
CA ASP A 265 18.98 -20.56 -19.57
C ASP A 265 19.67 -20.77 -18.22
N GLU A 266 20.20 -21.98 -17.99
CA GLU A 266 20.89 -22.35 -16.75
C GLU A 266 22.32 -22.82 -16.99
N TYR A 267 23.24 -22.33 -16.16
CA TYR A 267 24.68 -22.54 -16.26
C TYR A 267 25.25 -23.06 -14.93
N PRO A 268 25.52 -24.38 -14.81
CA PRO A 268 26.15 -24.93 -13.62
C PRO A 268 27.64 -24.54 -13.57
N ILE A 269 28.09 -24.05 -12.42
CA ILE A 269 29.46 -23.62 -12.13
C ILE A 269 29.99 -24.24 -10.85
N GLU A 270 31.27 -24.59 -10.83
CA GLU A 270 31.92 -25.10 -9.61
C GLU A 270 32.55 -23.94 -8.84
N LEU A 271 32.05 -23.65 -7.64
CA LEU A 271 32.67 -22.71 -6.72
C LEU A 271 33.31 -23.48 -5.55
N VAL A 272 34.43 -22.96 -5.04
CA VAL A 272 35.04 -23.47 -3.80
C VAL A 272 34.67 -22.59 -2.61
N ALA A 273 34.55 -23.16 -1.41
CA ALA A 273 34.27 -22.40 -0.20
C ALA A 273 35.26 -21.23 -0.03
N GLY A 274 34.73 -20.03 0.17
CA GLY A 274 35.44 -18.76 0.24
C GLY A 274 35.79 -18.11 -1.10
N GLN A 275 35.35 -18.68 -2.23
CA GLN A 275 35.53 -18.07 -3.55
C GLN A 275 34.47 -16.99 -3.79
N SER A 276 34.93 -15.80 -4.20
CA SER A 276 34.05 -14.68 -4.52
C SER A 276 33.84 -14.55 -6.02
N LEU A 277 32.58 -14.58 -6.43
CA LEU A 277 32.07 -14.50 -7.79
C LEU A 277 31.53 -13.09 -8.05
N TYR A 278 31.80 -12.58 -9.24
CA TYR A 278 31.04 -11.53 -9.88
C TYR A 278 30.50 -12.10 -11.19
N ALA A 279 29.18 -12.23 -11.31
CA ALA A 279 28.53 -12.67 -12.53
C ALA A 279 27.79 -11.49 -13.14
N TYR A 280 27.92 -11.29 -14.45
CA TYR A 280 27.20 -10.24 -15.15
C TYR A 280 26.83 -10.65 -16.56
N THR A 281 25.70 -10.15 -17.05
CA THR A 281 25.23 -10.35 -18.41
C THR A 281 25.62 -9.19 -19.32
N GLN A 282 25.57 -9.43 -20.62
CA GLN A 282 25.67 -8.42 -21.64
C GLN A 282 24.78 -8.82 -22.81
N ALA A 283 23.60 -8.22 -22.94
CA ALA A 283 22.78 -8.27 -24.14
C ALA A 283 23.61 -7.79 -25.34
N THR A 284 23.64 -8.60 -26.38
CA THR A 284 24.40 -8.38 -27.61
C THR A 284 23.51 -8.17 -28.83
N SER A 285 22.20 -8.41 -28.70
CA SER A 285 21.19 -8.12 -29.72
C SER A 285 19.81 -7.93 -29.08
N GLY A 286 18.88 -7.37 -29.86
CA GLY A 286 17.49 -7.20 -29.44
C GLY A 286 17.28 -6.12 -28.38
N ASP A 287 16.18 -6.23 -27.66
CA ASP A 287 15.76 -5.41 -26.53
C ASP A 287 15.80 -6.21 -25.22
N LEU A 288 16.57 -7.30 -25.20
CA LEU A 288 16.66 -8.22 -24.07
C LEU A 288 17.04 -7.47 -22.78
N ASP A 289 16.14 -7.59 -21.82
CA ASP A 289 16.32 -7.22 -20.44
C ASP A 289 16.59 -8.49 -19.64
N THR A 290 17.83 -8.64 -19.21
CA THR A 290 18.28 -9.86 -18.56
C THR A 290 17.99 -9.82 -17.08
N THR A 291 17.70 -10.98 -16.51
CA THR A 291 17.74 -11.20 -15.06
C THR A 291 18.82 -12.21 -14.72
N LEU A 292 19.49 -12.02 -13.59
CA LEU A 292 20.43 -12.98 -13.02
C LEU A 292 19.92 -13.55 -11.72
N THR A 293 19.98 -14.86 -11.63
CA THR A 293 19.59 -15.65 -10.47
C THR A 293 20.74 -16.61 -10.17
N LEU A 294 21.23 -16.64 -8.93
CA LEU A 294 22.22 -17.61 -8.47
C LEU A 294 21.59 -18.60 -7.52
N LEU A 295 21.68 -19.88 -7.86
CA LEU A 295 21.25 -20.99 -7.03
C LEU A 295 22.48 -21.71 -6.43
N ASP A 296 22.35 -22.18 -5.19
CA ASP A 296 23.33 -22.98 -4.49
C ASP A 296 23.34 -24.46 -4.94
N PRO A 297 24.24 -25.31 -4.42
CA PRO A 297 24.29 -26.74 -4.77
C PRO A 297 23.09 -27.60 -4.37
N SER A 298 22.13 -27.02 -3.65
CA SER A 298 20.85 -27.62 -3.31
C SER A 298 19.71 -27.07 -4.20
N ASP A 299 20.05 -26.31 -5.25
CA ASP A 299 19.15 -25.56 -6.14
C ASP A 299 18.36 -24.43 -5.42
N MET A 300 18.89 -23.91 -4.30
CA MET A 300 18.27 -22.82 -3.54
C MET A 300 18.78 -21.47 -4.01
N LEU A 301 17.89 -20.49 -4.17
CA LEU A 301 18.28 -19.13 -4.50
C LEU A 301 19.16 -18.51 -3.41
N VAL A 302 20.22 -17.80 -3.81
CA VAL A 302 21.13 -17.10 -2.90
C VAL A 302 21.46 -15.68 -3.30
N ASP A 303 21.13 -15.27 -4.54
CA ASP A 303 21.25 -13.89 -5.01
C ASP A 303 20.41 -13.72 -6.27
N LEU A 304 19.79 -12.57 -6.45
CA LEU A 304 19.07 -12.18 -7.65
C LEU A 304 19.31 -10.70 -7.92
N ASN A 305 19.42 -10.34 -9.20
CA ASN A 305 19.45 -8.96 -9.65
C ASN A 305 19.08 -8.90 -11.14
N ASP A 306 18.45 -7.84 -11.60
CA ASP A 306 18.05 -7.59 -12.99
C ASP A 306 18.81 -6.41 -13.63
N ASP A 307 19.25 -5.40 -12.88
CA ASP A 307 20.11 -4.31 -13.40
C ASP A 307 21.45 -4.14 -12.66
N ARG A 308 22.53 -3.93 -13.41
CA ARG A 308 23.89 -3.65 -12.93
C ARG A 308 24.26 -2.17 -12.89
N GLY A 309 23.34 -1.27 -13.23
CA GLY A 309 23.48 0.18 -13.06
C GLY A 309 24.52 0.81 -14.00
N ASP A 310 24.48 0.45 -15.29
CA ASP A 310 25.47 0.92 -16.28
C ASP A 310 24.92 1.31 -17.66
N ASP A 311 23.72 1.89 -17.70
CA ASP A 311 23.05 2.31 -18.94
C ASP A 311 22.61 1.14 -19.83
N THR A 312 22.46 -0.06 -19.27
CA THR A 312 22.03 -1.26 -19.99
C THR A 312 21.13 -2.12 -19.12
N TYR A 313 20.15 -2.82 -19.72
CA TYR A 313 19.31 -3.83 -19.05
C TYR A 313 20.05 -5.14 -18.72
N ASN A 314 21.31 -5.01 -18.34
CA ASN A 314 22.17 -6.12 -18.02
C ASN A 314 22.24 -6.26 -16.52
N SER A 315 22.12 -7.47 -16.01
CA SER A 315 22.20 -7.72 -14.59
C SER A 315 23.62 -8.05 -14.12
N ALA A 316 23.82 -7.90 -12.82
CA ALA A 316 25.06 -8.25 -12.13
C ALA A 316 24.77 -8.80 -10.74
N ILE A 317 25.50 -9.83 -10.32
CA ILE A 317 25.46 -10.33 -8.94
C ILE A 317 26.87 -10.50 -8.39
N VAL A 318 27.03 -10.32 -7.09
CA VAL A 318 28.29 -10.55 -6.37
C VAL A 318 28.06 -11.47 -5.19
N TYR A 319 28.82 -12.56 -5.12
CA TYR A 319 28.55 -13.60 -4.14
C TYR A 319 29.83 -14.27 -3.65
N THR A 320 29.93 -14.52 -2.34
CA THR A 320 31.02 -15.34 -1.78
C THR A 320 30.51 -16.70 -1.36
N ALA A 321 30.96 -17.76 -2.04
CA ALA A 321 30.48 -19.12 -1.80
C ALA A 321 30.83 -19.62 -0.38
N PRO A 322 29.85 -19.91 0.49
CA PRO A 322 30.14 -20.43 1.83
C PRO A 322 30.61 -21.89 1.81
N ALA A 323 30.25 -22.64 0.77
CA ALA A 323 30.57 -24.06 0.62
C ALA A 323 31.12 -24.36 -0.79
N SER A 324 31.88 -25.45 -0.90
CA SER A 324 32.28 -25.98 -2.20
C SER A 324 31.14 -26.79 -2.81
N GLY A 325 30.80 -26.53 -4.07
CA GLY A 325 29.80 -27.29 -4.80
C GLY A 325 29.48 -26.73 -6.18
N THR A 326 28.52 -27.36 -6.85
CA THR A 326 27.98 -26.90 -8.13
C THR A 326 26.88 -25.89 -7.87
N TYR A 327 27.12 -24.61 -8.12
CA TYR A 327 26.10 -23.56 -8.11
C TYR A 327 25.49 -23.44 -9.51
N THR A 328 24.28 -22.90 -9.64
CA THR A 328 23.62 -22.68 -10.94
C THR A 328 23.37 -21.20 -11.15
N ILE A 329 23.93 -20.62 -12.22
CA ILE A 329 23.52 -19.29 -12.67
C ILE A 329 22.38 -19.47 -13.66
N ARG A 330 21.21 -18.90 -13.36
CA ARG A 330 20.12 -18.78 -14.32
C ARG A 330 20.13 -17.36 -14.89
N VAL A 331 20.17 -17.27 -16.22
CA VAL A 331 19.97 -16.02 -16.96
C VAL A 331 18.54 -16.05 -17.48
N GLY A 332 17.70 -15.16 -16.99
CA GLY A 332 16.31 -15.01 -17.39
C GLY A 332 16.10 -13.78 -18.28
N ARG A 333 14.90 -13.68 -18.81
CA ARG A 333 14.34 -12.44 -19.34
C ARG A 333 13.40 -11.83 -18.30
N TYR A 334 13.34 -10.52 -18.19
CA TYR A 334 12.37 -9.88 -17.29
C TYR A 334 10.94 -10.26 -17.68
N ARG A 335 10.13 -10.61 -16.68
CA ARG A 335 8.88 -11.39 -16.87
C ARG A 335 7.71 -10.60 -17.42
N GLU A 336 7.75 -9.27 -17.33
CA GLU A 336 6.59 -8.41 -17.60
C GLU A 336 6.56 -7.82 -19.02
N SER A 337 7.50 -8.21 -19.89
CA SER A 337 7.51 -7.79 -21.29
C SER A 337 7.84 -8.92 -22.27
N ASP A 338 7.64 -8.67 -23.57
CA ASP A 338 7.96 -9.60 -24.67
C ASP A 338 9.44 -9.49 -25.12
N ASN A 339 10.33 -8.95 -24.27
CA ASN A 339 11.72 -8.67 -24.61
C ASN A 339 12.48 -9.93 -25.07
N SER A 340 13.45 -9.73 -25.97
CA SER A 340 14.20 -10.85 -26.57
C SER A 340 15.56 -10.43 -27.11
N GLY A 341 16.51 -11.37 -27.17
CA GLY A 341 17.83 -11.06 -27.69
C GLY A 341 18.90 -12.11 -27.38
N ASP A 342 20.06 -11.94 -28.00
CA ASP A 342 21.27 -12.70 -27.67
C ASP A 342 21.97 -12.04 -26.47
N TYR A 343 22.60 -12.82 -25.59
CA TYR A 343 23.41 -12.30 -24.48
C TYR A 343 24.73 -13.05 -24.31
N ASP A 344 25.69 -12.41 -23.66
CA ASP A 344 26.90 -13.01 -23.10
C ASP A 344 26.82 -12.99 -21.56
N LEU A 345 27.09 -14.12 -20.90
CA LEU A 345 27.24 -14.22 -19.44
C LEU A 345 28.72 -14.35 -19.10
N ARG A 346 29.24 -13.50 -18.21
CA ARG A 346 30.64 -13.53 -17.78
C ARG A 346 30.75 -13.67 -16.28
N LEU A 347 31.60 -14.60 -15.86
CA LEU A 347 31.80 -14.95 -14.46
C LEU A 347 33.24 -14.66 -14.09
N LEU A 348 33.47 -13.74 -13.16
CA LEU A 348 34.79 -13.33 -12.69
C LEU A 348 35.00 -13.77 -11.24
N ASN A 349 36.22 -14.13 -10.91
CA ASN A 349 36.68 -14.27 -9.54
C ASN A 349 37.19 -12.92 -9.04
N ILE A 350 36.60 -12.39 -7.98
CA ILE A 350 36.90 -11.06 -7.44
C ILE A 350 37.47 -11.14 -6.02
N ASP A 351 37.95 -10.00 -5.49
CA ASP A 351 38.37 -9.92 -4.09
C ASP A 351 37.12 -9.91 -3.20
N ALA A 352 37.14 -10.72 -2.13
CA ALA A 352 36.05 -10.79 -1.16
C ALA A 352 35.75 -9.43 -0.50
N ALA A 353 36.75 -8.54 -0.41
CA ALA A 353 36.54 -7.18 0.11
C ALA A 353 35.59 -6.37 -0.77
N ILE A 354 35.59 -6.57 -2.09
CA ILE A 354 34.66 -5.89 -3.01
C ILE A 354 33.24 -6.38 -2.76
N VAL A 355 33.06 -7.70 -2.60
CA VAL A 355 31.74 -8.27 -2.24
C VAL A 355 31.25 -7.67 -0.93
N SER A 356 32.09 -7.64 0.11
CA SER A 356 31.71 -7.06 1.40
C SER A 356 31.41 -5.55 1.35
N GLU A 357 32.08 -4.78 0.48
CA GLU A 357 31.77 -3.35 0.29
C GLU A 357 30.42 -3.16 -0.41
N ILE A 358 30.10 -3.98 -1.42
CA ILE A 358 28.81 -3.94 -2.13
C ILE A 358 27.68 -4.40 -1.21
N GLU A 359 27.88 -5.50 -0.48
CA GLU A 359 26.93 -6.00 0.51
C GLU A 359 26.66 -4.96 1.61
N ALA A 360 27.70 -4.27 2.10
CA ALA A 360 27.54 -3.23 3.11
C ALA A 360 26.77 -1.99 2.59
N LEU A 361 26.81 -1.71 1.29
CA LEU A 361 26.02 -0.63 0.68
C LEU A 361 24.56 -1.05 0.48
N ALA A 362 24.30 -2.29 0.10
CA ALA A 362 22.94 -2.84 -0.02
C ALA A 362 22.26 -2.95 1.36
N ASP A 363 23.02 -3.29 2.40
CA ASP A 363 22.52 -3.38 3.78
C ASP A 363 22.42 -1.99 4.48
N GLN A 364 22.77 -0.88 3.81
CA GLN A 364 22.70 0.46 4.39
C GLN A 364 21.26 1.01 4.33
N VAL A 365 20.56 0.95 5.45
CA VAL A 365 19.15 1.34 5.56
C VAL A 365 18.95 2.86 5.59
N LEU A 366 19.72 3.57 6.42
CA LEU A 366 19.75 5.04 6.53
C LEU A 366 21.04 5.52 7.22
N GLU A 367 21.36 6.82 7.12
CA GLU A 367 22.40 7.47 7.92
C GLU A 367 21.77 8.38 8.99
N LEU A 368 22.16 8.21 10.25
CA LEU A 368 21.67 9.02 11.36
C LEU A 368 22.29 10.43 11.34
N SER A 369 21.50 11.44 11.69
CA SER A 369 21.87 12.86 11.81
C SER A 369 22.99 13.18 12.81
N GLY A 370 23.43 12.20 13.59
CA GLY A 370 24.57 12.30 14.49
C GLY A 370 25.41 11.03 14.50
N PRO A 371 26.54 11.02 15.25
CA PRO A 371 27.43 9.87 15.28
C PRO A 371 26.70 8.60 15.75
N GLU A 372 26.60 7.63 14.84
CA GLU A 372 25.96 6.35 15.08
C GLU A 372 26.57 5.64 16.30
N GLN A 373 25.68 5.11 17.11
CA GLN A 373 25.94 4.23 18.25
C GLN A 373 25.12 2.96 18.09
N ILE A 374 25.64 1.88 18.69
CA ILE A 374 25.06 0.54 18.57
C ILE A 374 24.76 -0.02 19.96
N LEU A 375 23.54 -0.50 20.14
CA LEU A 375 23.13 -1.33 21.28
C LEU A 375 22.70 -2.72 20.77
N GLU A 376 23.39 -3.76 21.20
CA GLU A 376 23.01 -5.15 20.87
C GLU A 376 22.18 -5.77 22.00
N THR A 377 21.09 -6.42 21.64
CA THR A 377 20.23 -7.21 22.53
C THR A 377 20.46 -8.70 22.28
N THR A 378 19.50 -9.57 22.60
CA THR A 378 19.62 -11.01 22.31
C THR A 378 19.44 -11.28 20.82
N ASN A 379 18.49 -10.58 20.19
CA ASN A 379 18.07 -10.82 18.82
C ASN A 379 18.34 -9.65 17.87
N PHE A 380 18.51 -8.42 18.39
CA PHE A 380 18.56 -7.20 17.59
C PHE A 380 19.86 -6.43 17.78
N ARG A 381 20.24 -5.70 16.73
CA ARG A 381 21.20 -4.61 16.79
C ARG A 381 20.43 -3.30 16.56
N ILE A 382 20.49 -2.43 17.55
CA ILE A 382 19.80 -1.15 17.54
C ILE A 382 20.80 -0.04 17.17
N HIS A 383 20.50 0.65 16.08
CA HIS A 383 21.24 1.79 15.55
C HIS A 383 20.57 3.07 16.03
N TYR A 384 21.33 3.93 16.72
CA TYR A 384 20.79 5.16 17.30
C TYR A 384 21.87 6.25 17.41
N THR A 385 21.46 7.50 17.63
CA THR A 385 22.36 8.61 17.98
C THR A 385 21.84 9.35 19.21
N THR A 386 22.73 10.05 19.92
CA THR A 386 22.37 10.93 21.05
C THR A 386 22.52 12.41 20.71
N ASP A 387 22.83 12.70 19.45
CA ASP A 387 23.04 14.03 18.88
C ASP A 387 22.29 14.11 17.54
N GLY A 388 21.89 15.31 17.12
CA GLY A 388 21.12 15.50 15.86
C GLY A 388 19.61 15.56 16.08
N SER A 389 18.84 15.46 14.99
CA SER A 389 17.38 15.30 15.02
C SER A 389 16.98 13.93 15.55
N ASP A 390 17.73 12.89 15.18
CA ASP A 390 17.48 11.49 15.56
C ASP A 390 17.95 11.16 16.99
N ALA A 391 18.17 12.18 17.81
CA ALA A 391 18.72 12.01 19.15
C ALA A 391 17.71 11.31 20.07
N VAL A 392 18.07 10.12 20.57
CA VAL A 392 17.24 9.35 21.50
C VAL A 392 17.67 9.55 22.96
N THR A 393 16.71 9.50 23.89
CA THR A 393 17.01 9.46 25.33
C THR A 393 17.31 8.03 25.80
N GLN A 394 18.14 7.87 26.84
CA GLN A 394 18.43 6.53 27.39
C GLN A 394 17.16 5.78 27.85
N GLU A 395 16.18 6.50 28.42
CA GLU A 395 14.92 5.90 28.87
C GLU A 395 14.11 5.32 27.71
N TYR A 396 14.07 6.03 26.58
CA TYR A 396 13.40 5.56 25.37
C TYR A 396 14.14 4.39 24.73
N LEU A 397 15.48 4.47 24.62
CA LEU A 397 16.31 3.39 24.09
C LEU A 397 16.15 2.09 24.91
N ASP A 398 16.16 2.19 26.24
CA ASP A 398 15.96 1.03 27.12
C ASP A 398 14.55 0.44 26.91
N ALA A 399 13.52 1.28 26.77
CA ALA A 399 12.15 0.84 26.52
C ALA A 399 12.00 0.17 25.14
N PHE A 400 12.59 0.73 24.09
CA PHE A 400 12.58 0.18 22.74
C PHE A 400 13.29 -1.17 22.67
N ALA A 401 14.46 -1.30 23.31
CA ALA A 401 15.18 -2.57 23.39
C ALA A 401 14.38 -3.67 24.12
N ASP A 402 13.71 -3.31 25.23
CA ASP A 402 12.82 -4.23 25.96
C ASP A 402 11.58 -4.61 25.12
N THR A 403 11.02 -3.65 24.36
CA THR A 403 9.91 -3.89 23.43
C THR A 403 10.29 -4.91 22.36
N LEU A 404 11.39 -4.69 21.63
CA LEU A 404 11.88 -5.58 20.55
C LEU A 404 12.02 -7.04 21.01
N GLU A 405 12.63 -7.27 22.18
CA GLU A 405 12.77 -8.61 22.73
C GLU A 405 11.44 -9.22 23.18
N THR A 406 10.53 -8.38 23.67
CA THR A 406 9.19 -8.81 24.09
C THR A 406 8.35 -9.23 22.89
N ILE A 407 8.27 -8.41 21.85
CA ILE A 407 7.48 -8.67 20.65
C ILE A 407 8.05 -9.84 19.84
N TYR A 408 9.38 -9.99 19.77
CA TYR A 408 10.00 -11.18 19.20
C TYR A 408 9.54 -12.44 19.95
N ASN A 409 9.56 -12.41 21.28
CA ASN A 409 9.16 -13.56 22.07
C ASN A 409 7.64 -13.83 22.03
N ILE A 410 6.79 -12.83 21.82
CA ILE A 410 5.34 -13.05 21.67
C ILE A 410 5.06 -13.62 20.28
N GLN A 411 5.45 -12.92 19.22
CA GLN A 411 5.10 -13.31 17.84
C GLN A 411 5.78 -14.64 17.46
N VAL A 412 7.10 -14.75 17.60
CA VAL A 412 7.85 -15.94 17.16
C VAL A 412 7.67 -17.10 18.13
N ASN A 413 7.95 -16.91 19.43
CA ASN A 413 8.01 -18.05 20.36
C ASN A 413 6.65 -18.48 20.94
N GLN A 414 5.64 -17.60 20.99
CA GLN A 414 4.34 -17.92 21.60
C GLN A 414 3.23 -18.11 20.56
N MET A 415 3.11 -17.21 19.58
CA MET A 415 2.07 -17.28 18.54
C MET A 415 2.43 -18.25 17.41
N GLY A 416 3.72 -18.56 17.24
CA GLY A 416 4.19 -19.57 16.29
C GLY A 416 4.50 -19.04 14.90
N TRP A 417 4.70 -17.72 14.76
CA TRP A 417 5.27 -17.14 13.54
C TRP A 417 6.66 -17.70 13.26
N ALA A 418 6.98 -17.93 11.99
CA ALA A 418 8.33 -18.30 11.62
C ALA A 418 9.31 -17.19 11.96
N GLN A 419 10.51 -17.59 12.36
CA GLN A 419 11.57 -16.64 12.60
C GLN A 419 12.03 -16.06 11.25
N PRO A 420 12.14 -14.73 11.09
CA PRO A 420 12.57 -14.16 9.81
C PRO A 420 14.07 -14.41 9.55
N PRO A 421 14.53 -14.31 8.29
CA PRO A 421 15.95 -14.42 7.94
C PRO A 421 16.80 -13.42 8.72
N ARG A 422 17.87 -13.91 9.37
CA ARG A 422 18.82 -13.05 10.10
C ARG A 422 19.91 -12.53 9.18
N ASN A 423 20.49 -11.39 9.58
CA ASN A 423 21.72 -10.89 8.97
C ASN A 423 22.89 -11.83 9.25
N ALA A 424 23.96 -11.69 8.48
CA ALA A 424 25.10 -12.61 8.52
C ALA A 424 25.80 -12.67 9.88
N ASP A 425 25.67 -11.61 10.68
CA ASP A 425 26.20 -11.52 12.03
C ASP A 425 25.25 -12.06 13.12
N GLY A 426 24.04 -12.46 12.74
CA GLY A 426 23.05 -13.09 13.59
C GLY A 426 22.05 -12.14 14.23
N PHE A 427 22.05 -10.85 13.89
CA PHE A 427 21.08 -9.87 14.40
C PHE A 427 20.02 -9.51 13.36
N TYR A 428 18.91 -8.92 13.82
CA TYR A 428 18.04 -8.07 13.00
C TYR A 428 18.41 -6.63 13.27
N ASP A 429 18.43 -5.79 12.25
CA ASP A 429 18.75 -4.37 12.41
C ASP A 429 17.49 -3.55 12.67
N ALA A 430 17.56 -2.69 13.69
CA ALA A 430 16.51 -1.77 14.08
C ALA A 430 17.08 -0.37 14.24
N PHE A 431 16.43 0.64 13.67
CA PHE A 431 16.89 2.02 13.68
C PHE A 431 15.92 2.91 14.46
N LEU A 432 16.47 3.84 15.24
CA LEU A 432 15.73 4.95 15.83
C LEU A 432 16.12 6.24 15.12
N SER A 433 15.17 6.82 14.38
CA SER A 433 15.36 8.03 13.56
C SER A 433 14.14 8.94 13.69
N ASP A 434 14.32 10.25 13.55
CA ASP A 434 13.21 11.23 13.50
C ASP A 434 12.50 11.05 12.15
N VAL A 435 11.33 10.41 12.16
CA VAL A 435 10.51 10.09 10.97
C VAL A 435 9.11 10.69 11.05
N ILE A 436 8.74 11.26 12.20
CA ILE A 436 7.48 11.95 12.42
C ILE A 436 7.64 13.44 12.13
N GLY A 437 6.74 14.02 11.34
CA GLY A 437 6.89 15.41 10.89
C GLY A 437 8.04 15.63 9.91
N THR A 438 8.64 14.55 9.40
CA THR A 438 9.40 14.52 8.16
C THR A 438 8.47 14.44 6.97
N GLU A 439 9.03 14.45 5.76
CA GLU A 439 8.27 14.46 4.52
C GLU A 439 7.35 13.25 4.37
N THR A 440 7.66 12.09 4.98
CA THR A 440 6.89 10.83 4.97
C THR A 440 5.75 10.74 5.99
N ASP A 441 5.75 11.59 7.03
CA ASP A 441 4.80 11.61 8.18
C ASP A 441 4.35 10.21 8.67
N THR A 442 5.31 9.27 8.78
CA THR A 442 5.06 7.90 9.27
C THR A 442 5.50 7.74 10.72
N LEU A 443 4.92 6.78 11.43
CA LEU A 443 5.34 6.39 12.77
C LEU A 443 6.59 5.47 12.75
N GLY A 444 6.75 4.72 11.66
CA GLY A 444 7.79 3.73 11.44
C GLY A 444 7.62 3.06 10.07
N TYR A 445 8.60 2.25 9.68
CA TYR A 445 8.51 1.42 8.48
C TYR A 445 9.47 0.23 8.54
N ALA A 446 9.12 -0.84 7.86
CA ALA A 446 10.00 -1.97 7.57
C ALA A 446 10.44 -1.95 6.11
N ARG A 447 11.66 -2.41 5.83
CA ARG A 447 12.21 -2.46 4.48
C ARG A 447 12.97 -3.76 4.24
N PRO A 448 12.67 -4.49 3.15
CA PRO A 448 13.55 -5.53 2.63
C PRO A 448 14.92 -4.95 2.25
N THR A 449 15.99 -5.47 2.84
CA THR A 449 17.36 -5.05 2.53
C THR A 449 18.03 -6.00 1.55
N ARG A 450 17.69 -7.30 1.62
CA ARG A 450 18.29 -8.29 0.73
C ARG A 450 17.43 -9.53 0.57
N PHE A 451 17.20 -9.91 -0.68
CA PHE A 451 16.61 -11.19 -1.04
C PHE A 451 17.51 -12.35 -0.62
N VAL A 452 16.96 -13.28 0.16
CA VAL A 452 17.64 -14.53 0.54
C VAL A 452 17.02 -15.76 -0.11
N GLY A 453 15.86 -15.60 -0.77
CA GLY A 453 15.12 -16.67 -1.41
C GLY A 453 14.38 -17.52 -0.39
N ASP A 454 15.11 -18.35 0.36
CA ASP A 454 14.56 -19.32 1.33
C ASP A 454 14.75 -18.84 2.76
N ASN A 455 13.69 -18.95 3.57
CA ASN A 455 13.79 -18.74 5.00
C ASN A 455 14.09 -20.08 5.68
N PRO A 456 15.29 -20.27 6.24
CA PRO A 456 15.68 -21.56 6.83
C PRO A 456 14.90 -21.92 8.11
N ASN A 457 13.97 -21.06 8.55
CA ASN A 457 13.17 -21.24 9.76
C ASN A 457 11.71 -21.61 9.49
N THR A 458 11.33 -21.84 8.25
CA THR A 458 10.03 -22.40 7.86
C THR A 458 10.17 -23.88 7.49
N ASP A 459 9.03 -24.59 7.42
CA ASP A 459 8.98 -25.96 6.92
C ASP A 459 8.81 -26.00 5.37
N GLY A 460 8.46 -24.86 4.77
CA GLY A 460 8.30 -24.66 3.33
C GLY A 460 9.61 -24.26 2.64
N HIS A 461 9.52 -23.93 1.36
CA HIS A 461 10.65 -23.40 0.60
C HIS A 461 10.24 -22.08 -0.04
N GLU A 462 10.57 -20.98 0.61
CA GLU A 462 10.29 -19.66 0.05
C GLU A 462 11.10 -19.44 -1.22
N HIS A 463 10.49 -18.71 -2.14
CA HIS A 463 11.15 -18.19 -3.32
C HIS A 463 11.47 -16.71 -3.19
N ALA A 464 10.80 -16.04 -2.25
CA ALA A 464 10.88 -14.60 -2.07
C ALA A 464 11.10 -14.10 -0.64
N ALA A 465 11.74 -14.89 0.22
CA ALA A 465 12.11 -14.40 1.54
C ALA A 465 13.24 -13.36 1.47
N SER A 466 13.14 -12.31 2.29
CA SER A 466 14.12 -11.25 2.42
C SER A 466 14.63 -11.10 3.85
N ARG A 467 15.88 -10.68 3.99
CA ARG A 467 16.36 -9.94 5.16
C ARG A 467 15.79 -8.54 5.09
N SER A 468 15.47 -8.01 6.26
CA SER A 468 14.82 -6.71 6.36
C SER A 468 15.30 -5.98 7.61
N ALA A 469 15.10 -4.67 7.61
CA ALA A 469 15.34 -3.81 8.75
C ALA A 469 14.08 -3.01 9.08
N LEU A 470 13.94 -2.63 10.35
CA LEU A 470 12.84 -1.79 10.81
C LEU A 470 13.35 -0.43 11.31
N VAL A 471 12.59 0.61 11.04
CA VAL A 471 12.85 1.99 11.45
C VAL A 471 11.65 2.46 12.25
N VAL A 472 11.88 3.00 13.44
CA VAL A 472 10.82 3.51 14.33
C VAL A 472 11.21 4.89 14.79
N ASP A 473 10.23 5.77 14.96
CA ASP A 473 10.48 7.13 15.41
C ASP A 473 11.26 7.19 16.74
N ASN A 474 12.21 8.13 16.83
CA ASN A 474 13.15 8.23 17.94
C ASN A 474 12.54 8.77 19.24
N ASP A 475 11.38 9.45 19.19
CA ASP A 475 10.75 9.99 20.41
C ASP A 475 9.23 10.18 20.39
N PHE A 476 8.57 10.03 19.25
CA PHE A 476 7.15 10.31 18.97
C PHE A 476 6.74 11.71 19.45
N ALA A 477 7.63 12.69 19.36
CA ALA A 477 7.40 14.05 19.87
C ALA A 477 6.62 14.93 18.89
N ASN A 478 5.39 14.53 18.56
CA ASN A 478 4.47 15.37 17.79
C ASN A 478 3.37 15.98 18.70
N PRO A 479 3.24 17.33 18.77
CA PRO A 479 2.23 17.98 19.59
C PRO A 479 0.77 17.71 19.16
N ASP A 480 0.56 17.22 17.94
CA ASP A 480 -0.75 16.89 17.37
C ASP A 480 -1.09 15.40 17.48
N MET A 481 -0.14 14.54 17.86
CA MET A 481 -0.41 13.12 18.13
C MET A 481 -1.05 12.92 19.51
N GLU A 482 -2.24 12.32 19.52
CA GLU A 482 -2.89 11.91 20.76
C GLU A 482 -2.36 10.53 21.18
N GLY A 483 -1.56 10.46 22.25
CA GLY A 483 -1.07 9.17 22.73
C GLY A 483 0.05 9.30 23.76
N ASN A 484 0.38 8.20 24.40
CA ASN A 484 1.63 8.09 25.15
C ASN A 484 2.73 7.67 24.16
N PRO A 485 3.82 8.43 24.00
CA PRO A 485 4.92 8.09 23.09
C PRO A 485 5.44 6.65 23.24
N LEU A 486 5.48 6.13 24.47
CA LEU A 486 5.91 4.75 24.71
C LEU A 486 4.88 3.70 24.29
N SER A 487 3.59 4.05 24.27
CA SER A 487 2.53 3.16 23.78
C SER A 487 2.53 3.15 22.25
N LEU A 488 2.65 4.32 21.61
CA LEU A 488 2.80 4.42 20.15
C LEU A 488 4.04 3.66 19.67
N MET A 489 5.21 3.89 20.28
CA MET A 489 6.42 3.14 19.98
C MET A 489 6.20 1.63 20.06
N ARG A 490 5.45 1.13 21.05
CA ARG A 490 5.18 -0.31 21.18
C ARG A 490 4.25 -0.84 20.10
N ALA A 491 3.20 -0.11 19.76
CA ALA A 491 2.29 -0.47 18.67
C ALA A 491 3.06 -0.50 17.34
N THR A 492 3.74 0.59 16.99
CA THR A 492 4.54 0.69 15.77
C THR A 492 5.64 -0.38 15.71
N THR A 493 6.42 -0.57 16.78
CA THR A 493 7.45 -1.63 16.78
C THR A 493 6.86 -3.03 16.59
N THR A 494 5.64 -3.26 17.12
CA THR A 494 4.92 -4.52 16.95
C THR A 494 4.49 -4.74 15.51
N HIS A 495 3.96 -3.68 14.89
CA HIS A 495 3.53 -3.61 13.50
C HIS A 495 4.71 -3.86 12.55
N GLU A 496 5.76 -3.04 12.64
CA GLU A 496 6.91 -3.11 11.74
C GLU A 496 7.66 -4.42 11.86
N PHE A 497 7.80 -4.97 13.08
CA PHE A 497 8.42 -6.27 13.23
C PHE A 497 7.59 -7.40 12.61
N ASN A 498 6.27 -7.25 12.53
CA ASN A 498 5.45 -8.22 11.81
C ASN A 498 5.72 -8.17 10.31
N HIS A 499 5.94 -7.00 9.71
CA HIS A 499 6.43 -6.92 8.33
C HIS A 499 7.78 -7.61 8.14
N ILE A 500 8.73 -7.48 9.07
CA ILE A 500 9.99 -8.25 9.02
C ILE A 500 9.74 -9.75 8.98
N ILE A 501 8.74 -10.25 9.72
CA ILE A 501 8.31 -11.66 9.67
C ILE A 501 7.67 -11.98 8.32
N GLN A 502 6.75 -11.15 7.84
CA GLN A 502 6.01 -11.33 6.58
C GLN A 502 6.95 -11.39 5.38
N TYR A 503 7.91 -10.46 5.28
CA TYR A 503 9.00 -10.49 4.29
C TYR A 503 9.87 -11.74 4.40
N GLY A 504 9.86 -12.43 5.54
CA GLY A 504 10.50 -13.72 5.73
C GLY A 504 9.70 -14.91 5.20
N TYR A 505 8.45 -14.72 4.79
CA TYR A 505 7.65 -15.69 4.03
C TYR A 505 7.65 -15.34 2.55
N ASP A 506 7.37 -14.08 2.25
CA ASP A 506 7.31 -13.54 0.90
C ASP A 506 7.50 -12.02 1.00
N SER A 507 8.44 -11.45 0.26
CA SER A 507 8.65 -10.00 0.14
C SER A 507 8.19 -9.41 -1.20
N GLU A 508 7.61 -10.23 -2.08
CA GLU A 508 7.10 -9.84 -3.39
C GLU A 508 5.58 -10.02 -3.52
N GLU A 509 4.89 -10.43 -2.44
CA GLU A 509 3.44 -10.64 -2.46
C GLU A 509 2.68 -9.36 -2.93
N PRO A 510 1.89 -9.43 -4.02
CA PRO A 510 1.19 -8.27 -4.58
C PRO A 510 0.03 -7.74 -3.72
N MET A 511 -0.43 -8.47 -2.71
CA MET A 511 -1.50 -8.04 -1.79
C MET A 511 -1.03 -7.15 -0.64
N ASN A 512 -0.80 -5.86 -0.91
CA ASN A 512 -0.44 -4.89 0.14
C ASN A 512 -1.44 -4.89 1.32
N TRP A 513 -2.73 -5.14 1.08
CA TRP A 513 -3.73 -5.12 2.16
C TRP A 513 -3.50 -6.26 3.17
N LEU A 514 -2.97 -7.41 2.73
CA LEU A 514 -2.73 -8.56 3.58
C LEU A 514 -1.60 -8.27 4.57
N TYR A 515 -0.55 -7.57 4.13
CA TYR A 515 0.53 -7.06 4.98
C TYR A 515 -0.04 -6.17 6.08
N GLU A 516 -0.74 -5.10 5.69
CA GLU A 516 -1.25 -4.08 6.62
C GLU A 516 -2.34 -4.62 7.55
N ALA A 517 -3.32 -5.37 7.04
CA ALA A 517 -4.39 -5.95 7.86
C ALA A 517 -3.84 -6.94 8.90
N THR A 518 -2.83 -7.74 8.51
CA THR A 518 -2.17 -8.69 9.43
C THR A 518 -1.34 -7.94 10.47
N ALA A 519 -0.54 -6.94 10.06
CA ALA A 519 0.31 -6.17 10.95
C ALA A 519 -0.54 -5.35 11.94
N THR A 520 -1.63 -4.76 11.48
CA THR A 520 -2.63 -4.07 12.32
C THR A 520 -3.29 -5.04 13.29
N TRP A 521 -3.66 -6.24 12.85
CA TRP A 521 -4.20 -7.27 13.75
C TRP A 521 -3.19 -7.69 14.82
N ILE A 522 -1.89 -7.80 14.49
CA ILE A 522 -0.88 -8.23 15.44
C ILE A 522 -0.73 -7.26 16.61
N GLU A 523 -1.01 -5.97 16.41
CA GLU A 523 -1.04 -4.99 17.50
C GLU A 523 -2.12 -5.37 18.52
N THR A 524 -3.33 -5.65 18.04
CA THR A 524 -4.46 -6.03 18.90
C THR A 524 -4.19 -7.34 19.65
N ALA A 525 -3.54 -8.31 18.99
CA ALA A 525 -3.23 -9.61 19.55
C ALA A 525 -2.09 -9.60 20.57
N THR A 526 -1.18 -8.61 20.50
CA THR A 526 0.06 -8.61 21.30
C THR A 526 0.19 -7.47 22.31
N VAL A 527 -0.23 -6.25 21.95
CA VAL A 527 -0.11 -5.07 22.82
C VAL A 527 -1.45 -4.63 23.43
N GLY A 528 -2.57 -5.26 23.05
CA GLY A 528 -3.88 -5.09 23.70
C GLY A 528 -4.32 -3.64 23.68
N ASP A 529 -4.61 -3.03 24.82
CA ASP A 529 -5.10 -1.63 24.92
C ASP A 529 -4.10 -0.56 24.39
N GLU A 530 -2.84 -0.91 24.11
CA GLU A 530 -1.84 0.02 23.55
C GLU A 530 -1.80 0.04 22.00
N GLN A 531 -2.65 -0.74 21.33
CA GLN A 531 -2.82 -0.78 19.86
C GLN A 531 -3.36 0.54 19.27
N ASP A 532 -3.10 0.76 17.97
CA ASP A 532 -3.68 1.87 17.18
C ASP A 532 -4.76 1.40 16.18
N ALA A 533 -4.81 0.09 15.89
CA ALA A 533 -5.76 -0.58 15.01
C ALA A 533 -7.24 -0.11 15.06
N THR A 534 -7.78 0.24 16.23
CA THR A 534 -9.19 0.62 16.40
C THR A 534 -9.55 1.93 15.69
N GLY A 535 -8.58 2.80 15.40
CA GLY A 535 -8.81 4.03 14.63
C GLY A 535 -9.33 3.73 13.22
N TYR A 536 -8.74 2.71 12.59
CA TYR A 536 -9.02 2.33 11.19
C TYR A 536 -10.33 1.58 10.97
N VAL A 537 -11.04 1.20 12.04
CA VAL A 537 -12.32 0.47 11.91
C VAL A 537 -13.35 1.30 11.14
N THR A 538 -13.29 2.62 11.26
CA THR A 538 -14.20 3.54 10.55
C THR A 538 -14.08 3.37 9.04
N ASP A 539 -12.86 3.19 8.52
CA ASP A 539 -12.61 3.08 7.08
C ASP A 539 -13.25 1.83 6.47
N SER A 540 -13.31 0.72 7.22
CA SER A 540 -14.01 -0.52 6.82
C SER A 540 -15.53 -0.45 7.07
N TYR A 541 -15.99 0.35 8.04
CA TYR A 541 -17.40 0.43 8.45
C TYR A 541 -18.21 1.43 7.64
N ASP A 542 -17.55 2.46 7.11
CA ASP A 542 -18.18 3.50 6.28
C ASP A 542 -18.42 3.06 4.84
N TYR A 543 -17.68 2.04 4.37
CA TYR A 543 -17.74 1.54 2.99
C TYR A 543 -17.86 0.00 2.92
N PRO A 544 -18.79 -0.66 3.63
CA PRO A 544 -18.88 -2.12 3.59
C PRO A 544 -19.29 -2.67 2.22
N GLU A 545 -19.82 -1.84 1.33
CA GLU A 545 -20.25 -2.15 -0.02
C GLU A 545 -19.10 -2.34 -1.01
N THR A 546 -17.92 -1.84 -0.68
CA THR A 546 -16.74 -1.92 -1.55
C THR A 546 -16.15 -3.32 -1.54
N CYS A 547 -15.31 -3.56 -2.54
CA CYS A 547 -14.71 -4.85 -2.78
C CYS A 547 -13.87 -5.27 -1.58
N PHE A 548 -14.00 -6.54 -1.18
CA PHE A 548 -13.10 -7.09 -0.17
C PHE A 548 -11.65 -6.94 -0.62
N ALA A 549 -10.77 -6.54 0.31
CA ALA A 549 -9.34 -6.33 0.02
C ALA A 549 -9.06 -5.27 -1.06
N THR A 550 -9.93 -4.26 -1.17
CA THR A 550 -9.71 -3.12 -2.06
C THR A 550 -8.59 -2.21 -1.54
N GLN A 551 -7.82 -1.65 -2.47
CA GLN A 551 -6.81 -0.62 -2.21
C GLN A 551 -7.34 0.80 -2.50
N ALA A 552 -8.63 0.92 -2.83
CA ALA A 552 -9.26 2.21 -3.08
C ALA A 552 -9.41 3.02 -1.77
N TYR A 553 -9.64 4.33 -1.89
CA TYR A 553 -9.90 5.25 -0.77
C TYR A 553 -8.74 5.32 0.23
N ASP A 554 -7.63 5.95 -0.17
CA ASP A 554 -6.44 6.27 0.64
C ASP A 554 -5.62 5.11 1.25
N GLY A 555 -6.04 3.86 1.04
CA GLY A 555 -5.33 2.67 1.53
C GLY A 555 -5.59 2.33 3.00
N GLN A 556 -6.28 3.20 3.76
CA GLN A 556 -6.58 2.93 5.18
C GLN A 556 -7.61 1.80 5.36
N HIS A 557 -8.39 1.49 4.32
CA HIS A 557 -9.31 0.33 4.34
C HIS A 557 -8.57 -0.98 4.64
N ALA A 558 -7.33 -1.14 4.13
CA ALA A 558 -6.49 -2.29 4.41
C ALA A 558 -6.19 -2.45 5.91
N TYR A 559 -5.94 -1.35 6.61
CA TYR A 559 -5.73 -1.36 8.05
C TYR A 559 -7.03 -1.75 8.76
N GLY A 560 -8.18 -1.16 8.40
CA GLY A 560 -9.49 -1.46 8.98
C GLY A 560 -9.93 -2.93 8.85
N ASP A 561 -9.45 -3.61 7.82
CA ASP A 561 -9.70 -5.04 7.57
C ASP A 561 -8.96 -5.96 8.55
N TRP A 562 -8.20 -5.44 9.52
CA TRP A 562 -7.70 -6.24 10.66
C TRP A 562 -8.82 -7.01 11.39
N THR A 563 -10.05 -6.47 11.37
CA THR A 563 -11.22 -7.15 11.95
C THR A 563 -11.56 -8.46 11.24
N PHE A 564 -11.21 -8.59 9.95
CA PHE A 564 -11.30 -9.85 9.21
C PHE A 564 -10.30 -10.86 9.75
N MET A 565 -9.05 -10.45 10.00
CA MET A 565 -8.04 -11.31 10.64
C MET A 565 -8.49 -11.75 12.03
N GLN A 566 -9.11 -10.86 12.81
CA GLN A 566 -9.70 -11.22 14.10
C GLN A 566 -10.83 -12.24 13.97
N SER A 567 -11.74 -12.09 12.99
CA SER A 567 -12.81 -13.06 12.70
C SER A 567 -12.26 -14.44 12.32
N LEU A 568 -11.16 -14.49 11.57
CA LEU A 568 -10.45 -15.73 11.27
C LEU A 568 -9.86 -16.36 12.54
N ALA A 569 -9.19 -15.57 13.37
CA ALA A 569 -8.61 -16.02 14.63
C ALA A 569 -9.67 -16.51 15.63
N ASP A 570 -10.85 -15.88 15.69
CA ASP A 570 -11.95 -16.27 16.57
C ASP A 570 -12.52 -17.65 16.22
N VAL A 571 -12.51 -18.02 14.93
CA VAL A 571 -13.08 -19.29 14.44
C VAL A 571 -12.04 -20.40 14.37
N HIS A 572 -10.86 -20.11 13.83
CA HIS A 572 -9.82 -21.10 13.52
C HIS A 572 -8.69 -21.11 14.56
N GLY A 573 -8.64 -20.10 15.44
CA GLY A 573 -7.58 -19.86 16.41
C GLY A 573 -6.49 -18.93 15.87
N GLU A 574 -5.81 -18.19 16.75
CA GLU A 574 -4.76 -17.23 16.38
C GLU A 574 -3.63 -17.84 15.52
N SER A 575 -3.33 -19.13 15.71
CA SER A 575 -2.31 -19.84 14.91
C SER A 575 -2.69 -20.01 13.43
N PHE A 576 -3.94 -19.75 13.07
CA PHE A 576 -4.38 -19.75 11.68
C PHE A 576 -3.76 -18.60 10.89
N ILE A 577 -3.48 -17.44 11.50
CA ILE A 577 -2.91 -16.30 10.80
C ILE A 577 -1.47 -16.59 10.29
N PRO A 578 -0.54 -17.12 11.10
CA PRO A 578 0.74 -17.62 10.58
C PRO A 578 0.61 -18.72 9.50
N GLN A 579 -0.48 -19.51 9.53
CA GLN A 579 -0.73 -20.53 8.50
C GLN A 579 -1.16 -19.92 7.16
N VAL A 580 -1.89 -18.79 7.18
CA VAL A 580 -2.17 -18.00 5.96
C VAL A 580 -0.85 -17.58 5.32
N TRP A 581 0.08 -17.01 6.09
CA TRP A 581 1.40 -16.61 5.58
C TRP A 581 2.30 -17.78 5.17
N THR A 582 2.17 -18.94 5.81
CA THR A 582 2.83 -20.17 5.33
C THR A 582 2.29 -20.60 3.96
N THR A 583 1.06 -20.22 3.62
CA THR A 583 0.47 -20.51 2.31
C THR A 583 0.96 -19.52 1.24
N ALA A 584 1.34 -18.29 1.64
CA ALA A 584 1.94 -17.29 0.75
C ALA A 584 3.28 -17.75 0.13
N ILE A 585 3.93 -18.75 0.73
CA ILE A 585 5.13 -19.39 0.16
C ILE A 585 4.88 -19.94 -1.27
N ASP A 586 3.67 -20.48 -1.51
CA ASP A 586 3.35 -21.26 -2.71
C ASP A 586 2.26 -20.61 -3.59
N TYR A 587 1.61 -19.55 -3.10
CA TYR A 587 0.43 -18.94 -3.71
C TYR A 587 0.45 -17.43 -3.51
N ASP A 588 -0.10 -16.69 -4.48
CA ASP A 588 -0.21 -15.23 -4.41
C ASP A 588 -1.68 -14.80 -4.36
N GLY A 589 -1.95 -13.55 -3.94
CA GLY A 589 -3.30 -13.01 -4.09
C GLY A 589 -4.35 -13.69 -3.21
N LEU A 590 -5.61 -13.64 -3.64
CA LEU A 590 -6.71 -14.26 -2.89
C LEU A 590 -6.56 -15.79 -2.76
N ASP A 591 -5.75 -16.43 -3.62
CA ASP A 591 -5.51 -17.87 -3.57
C ASP A 591 -4.88 -18.27 -2.23
N ILE A 592 -4.07 -17.42 -1.60
CA ILE A 592 -3.50 -17.66 -0.25
C ILE A 592 -4.62 -17.99 0.75
N LEU A 593 -5.61 -17.12 0.84
CA LEU A 593 -6.75 -17.29 1.75
C LEU A 593 -7.62 -18.48 1.34
N GLU A 594 -7.88 -18.65 0.05
CA GLU A 594 -8.69 -19.76 -0.43
C GLU A 594 -8.08 -21.12 -0.06
N GLN A 595 -6.77 -21.27 -0.22
CA GLN A 595 -6.06 -22.49 0.14
C GLN A 595 -6.02 -22.69 1.65
N ALA A 596 -5.64 -21.67 2.43
CA ALA A 596 -5.58 -21.76 3.89
C ALA A 596 -6.93 -22.13 4.50
N LEU A 597 -8.02 -21.47 4.06
CA LEU A 597 -9.39 -21.75 4.51
C LEU A 597 -9.85 -23.15 4.10
N THR A 598 -9.52 -23.59 2.87
CA THR A 598 -9.85 -24.94 2.41
C THR A 598 -9.20 -26.00 3.28
N MET A 599 -7.97 -25.79 3.75
CA MET A 599 -7.29 -26.72 4.65
C MET A 599 -8.02 -26.88 5.99
N ASP A 600 -8.70 -25.84 6.47
CA ASP A 600 -9.50 -25.87 7.71
C ASP A 600 -11.02 -26.07 7.47
N SER A 601 -11.38 -26.55 6.28
CA SER A 601 -12.77 -26.86 5.88
C SER A 601 -13.72 -25.65 5.89
N ASP A 602 -13.19 -24.46 5.60
CA ASP A 602 -13.94 -23.21 5.38
C ASP A 602 -13.79 -22.74 3.92
N SER A 603 -14.38 -21.60 3.58
CA SER A 603 -14.19 -20.94 2.27
C SER A 603 -14.11 -19.43 2.41
N LEU A 604 -13.48 -18.76 1.44
CA LEU A 604 -13.36 -17.28 1.43
C LEU A 604 -14.72 -16.60 1.56
N VAL A 605 -15.70 -16.99 0.75
CA VAL A 605 -17.08 -16.47 0.82
C VAL A 605 -17.66 -16.64 2.23
N ASN A 606 -17.58 -17.83 2.84
CA ASN A 606 -18.12 -18.05 4.19
C ASN A 606 -17.40 -17.21 5.25
N ALA A 607 -16.08 -17.07 5.15
CA ALA A 607 -15.27 -16.28 6.06
C ALA A 607 -15.64 -14.79 5.98
N VAL A 608 -15.74 -14.24 4.77
CA VAL A 608 -16.15 -12.84 4.55
C VAL A 608 -17.58 -12.62 5.02
N THR A 609 -18.55 -13.45 4.62
CA THR A 609 -19.95 -13.30 5.07
C THR A 609 -20.06 -13.36 6.59
N ARG A 610 -19.34 -14.28 7.25
CA ARG A 610 -19.31 -14.40 8.71
C ARG A 610 -18.74 -13.14 9.36
N TRP A 611 -17.62 -12.63 8.85
CA TRP A 611 -16.99 -11.41 9.31
C TRP A 611 -17.91 -10.19 9.16
N ARG A 612 -18.61 -10.05 8.03
CA ARG A 612 -19.59 -8.96 7.82
C ARG A 612 -20.73 -9.02 8.85
N VAL A 613 -21.22 -10.21 9.21
CA VAL A 613 -22.18 -10.38 10.32
C VAL A 613 -21.54 -10.04 11.67
N GLN A 614 -20.28 -10.38 11.90
CA GLN A 614 -19.54 -10.03 13.13
C GLN A 614 -19.37 -8.52 13.28
N ASN A 615 -19.08 -7.80 12.18
CA ASN A 615 -19.02 -6.34 12.13
C ASN A 615 -20.37 -5.71 12.48
N PHE A 616 -21.46 -6.20 11.90
CA PHE A 616 -22.81 -5.77 12.28
C PHE A 616 -23.06 -5.97 13.79
N ALA A 617 -22.62 -7.10 14.35
CA ALA A 617 -22.79 -7.38 15.77
C ALA A 617 -21.85 -6.57 16.68
N ARG A 618 -20.78 -5.99 16.12
CA ARG A 618 -19.62 -5.45 16.86
C ARG A 618 -19.11 -6.44 17.90
N ALA A 619 -19.05 -7.72 17.53
CA ALA A 619 -18.68 -8.78 18.46
C ALA A 619 -17.16 -8.95 18.53
N TYR A 620 -16.48 -7.92 19.05
CA TYR A 620 -15.04 -7.86 19.28
C TYR A 620 -14.77 -7.38 20.71
N ASP A 621 -13.70 -7.87 21.34
CA ASP A 621 -13.32 -7.41 22.69
C ASP A 621 -12.97 -5.92 22.72
N LEU A 622 -12.43 -5.39 21.61
CA LEU A 622 -12.09 -3.97 21.43
C LEU A 622 -13.25 -3.11 20.89
N ALA A 623 -14.43 -3.68 20.63
CA ALA A 623 -15.59 -2.94 20.12
C ALA A 623 -15.98 -1.68 20.92
N PRO A 624 -15.80 -1.59 22.26
CA PRO A 624 -16.05 -0.36 23.01
C PRO A 624 -15.19 0.84 22.58
N LEU A 625 -14.08 0.60 21.88
CA LEU A 625 -13.19 1.63 21.32
C LEU A 625 -13.57 2.02 19.88
N PHE A 626 -14.44 1.25 19.22
CA PHE A 626 -14.84 1.54 17.84
C PHE A 626 -15.67 2.81 17.80
N GLY A 627 -15.26 3.77 16.96
CA GLY A 627 -15.94 5.06 16.77
C GLY A 627 -17.19 5.01 15.90
N ALA A 628 -17.50 3.85 15.29
CA ALA A 628 -18.53 3.70 14.26
C ALA A 628 -19.33 2.38 14.37
N THR A 629 -20.45 2.32 13.64
CA THR A 629 -21.21 1.12 13.28
C THR A 629 -21.13 0.92 11.78
N VAL A 630 -21.35 -0.30 11.27
CA VAL A 630 -21.44 -0.51 9.81
C VAL A 630 -22.52 0.37 9.17
N TRP A 631 -22.23 0.83 7.96
CA TRP A 631 -23.10 1.69 7.16
C TRP A 631 -24.54 1.18 7.05
N LEU A 632 -25.51 2.08 7.24
CA LEU A 632 -26.94 1.82 7.00
C LEU A 632 -27.39 2.49 5.71
N GLU A 633 -27.70 1.69 4.69
CA GLU A 633 -28.21 2.17 3.40
C GLU A 633 -29.57 2.85 3.53
N ASN A 634 -30.52 2.16 4.18
CA ASN A 634 -31.90 2.64 4.23
C ASN A 634 -32.70 2.00 5.36
N VAL A 635 -33.83 2.63 5.67
CA VAL A 635 -34.83 2.12 6.63
C VAL A 635 -36.11 1.73 5.88
N ILE A 636 -36.32 0.43 5.73
CA ILE A 636 -37.50 -0.15 5.08
C ILE A 636 -38.66 -0.17 6.09
N ASN A 637 -39.59 0.76 5.92
CA ASN A 637 -40.72 0.99 6.84
C ASN A 637 -42.11 0.71 6.23
N ALA A 638 -42.16 0.24 4.99
CA ALA A 638 -43.38 -0.15 4.30
C ALA A 638 -43.12 -1.22 3.22
N PRO A 639 -44.13 -2.06 2.89
CA PRO A 639 -44.09 -2.88 1.68
C PRO A 639 -43.87 -2.03 0.44
N GLY A 640 -43.00 -2.50 -0.45
CA GLY A 640 -42.57 -1.74 -1.61
C GLY A 640 -41.26 -2.31 -2.16
N SER A 641 -40.73 -1.56 -3.11
CA SER A 641 -39.44 -1.78 -3.73
C SER A 641 -38.45 -0.80 -3.11
N TRP A 642 -37.28 -1.30 -2.73
CA TRP A 642 -36.23 -0.59 -2.03
C TRP A 642 -34.88 -0.91 -2.70
N THR A 643 -33.94 0.00 -2.63
CA THR A 643 -32.58 -0.20 -3.15
C THR A 643 -31.59 0.56 -2.26
N PHE A 644 -30.30 0.31 -2.47
CA PHE A 644 -29.19 0.93 -1.76
C PHE A 644 -29.09 2.44 -2.01
N THR A 645 -28.23 3.09 -1.25
CA THR A 645 -27.75 4.45 -1.52
C THR A 645 -26.36 4.36 -2.17
N GLY A 646 -26.01 5.29 -3.05
CA GLY A 646 -24.74 5.23 -3.78
C GLY A 646 -24.76 4.33 -5.02
N SER A 647 -23.67 3.58 -5.22
CA SER A 647 -23.30 2.97 -6.52
C SER A 647 -23.68 1.49 -6.66
N GLY A 648 -23.97 0.80 -5.55
CA GLY A 648 -24.35 -0.61 -5.54
C GLY A 648 -23.50 -1.41 -4.57
N ILE A 649 -23.21 -2.65 -4.95
CA ILE A 649 -22.35 -3.56 -4.19
C ILE A 649 -21.26 -4.12 -5.11
N GLN A 650 -20.02 -4.09 -4.65
CA GLN A 650 -18.88 -4.71 -5.36
C GLN A 650 -18.71 -6.18 -4.94
N GLU A 651 -17.82 -6.88 -5.63
CA GLU A 651 -17.46 -8.28 -5.37
C GLU A 651 -17.05 -8.50 -3.90
N LEU A 652 -17.68 -9.47 -3.23
CA LEU A 652 -17.53 -9.72 -1.78
C LEU A 652 -17.90 -8.53 -0.83
N GLY A 653 -18.50 -7.47 -1.37
CA GLY A 653 -19.05 -6.35 -0.62
C GLY A 653 -20.34 -6.71 0.13
N THR A 654 -20.86 -5.78 0.93
CA THR A 654 -22.09 -5.94 1.71
C THR A 654 -22.83 -4.61 1.93
N ASN A 655 -24.16 -4.64 1.85
CA ASN A 655 -25.05 -3.53 2.17
C ASN A 655 -26.00 -3.91 3.31
N TYR A 656 -26.33 -2.95 4.18
CA TYR A 656 -27.25 -3.17 5.32
C TYR A 656 -28.47 -2.27 5.28
N PHE A 657 -29.64 -2.84 5.61
CA PHE A 657 -30.92 -2.12 5.65
C PHE A 657 -31.65 -2.41 6.95
N GLU A 658 -32.21 -1.40 7.59
CA GLU A 658 -33.05 -1.59 8.78
C GLU A 658 -34.47 -1.96 8.36
N LEU A 659 -35.08 -2.93 9.06
CA LEU A 659 -36.48 -3.31 8.89
C LEU A 659 -37.35 -2.75 10.02
N ASP A 660 -37.89 -1.53 9.86
CA ASP A 660 -38.90 -0.96 10.77
C ASP A 660 -40.32 -1.40 10.37
N LEU A 661 -40.56 -2.71 10.46
CA LEU A 661 -41.81 -3.36 10.08
C LEU A 661 -42.32 -4.29 11.20
N LYS A 662 -43.62 -4.62 11.18
CA LYS A 662 -44.23 -5.48 12.21
C LYS A 662 -45.04 -6.62 11.63
N GLY A 663 -44.72 -7.84 12.04
CA GLY A 663 -45.35 -9.07 11.58
C GLY A 663 -44.54 -9.76 10.48
N SER A 664 -45.21 -10.55 9.66
CA SER A 664 -44.58 -11.38 8.64
C SER A 664 -44.60 -10.73 7.26
N TYR A 665 -43.45 -10.73 6.60
CA TYR A 665 -43.26 -10.20 5.25
C TYR A 665 -42.48 -11.18 4.38
N ASN A 666 -42.77 -11.16 3.08
CA ASN A 666 -41.90 -11.76 2.08
C ASN A 666 -40.88 -10.71 1.65
N VAL A 667 -39.62 -11.10 1.57
CA VAL A 667 -38.52 -10.30 1.06
C VAL A 667 -37.92 -11.07 -0.11
N GLU A 668 -37.76 -10.39 -1.24
CA GLU A 668 -37.20 -10.93 -2.48
C GLU A 668 -36.11 -9.98 -2.98
N LEU A 669 -34.99 -10.55 -3.39
CA LEU A 669 -33.87 -9.85 -4.00
C LEU A 669 -33.99 -10.02 -5.53
N ASP A 670 -34.01 -8.92 -6.25
CA ASP A 670 -33.97 -8.87 -7.71
C ASP A 670 -32.59 -8.34 -8.12
N GLY A 671 -31.72 -9.23 -8.59
CA GLY A 671 -30.33 -8.94 -8.92
C GLY A 671 -29.61 -10.17 -9.48
N PRO A 672 -28.29 -10.11 -9.69
CA PRO A 672 -27.47 -11.25 -10.08
C PRO A 672 -27.61 -12.46 -9.14
N ASP A 673 -27.45 -13.67 -9.69
CA ASP A 673 -27.52 -14.92 -8.91
C ASP A 673 -26.41 -15.04 -7.85
N SER A 674 -25.34 -14.23 -7.95
CA SER A 674 -24.24 -14.14 -6.98
C SER A 674 -24.62 -13.42 -5.69
N LEU A 675 -25.67 -12.58 -5.72
CA LEU A 675 -26.11 -11.87 -4.53
C LEU A 675 -26.92 -12.78 -3.60
N GLU A 676 -26.74 -12.60 -2.31
CA GLU A 676 -27.47 -13.33 -1.28
C GLU A 676 -28.10 -12.39 -0.25
N LEU A 677 -29.37 -12.63 0.06
CA LEU A 677 -30.13 -11.93 1.08
C LEU A 677 -30.04 -12.67 2.42
N TRP A 678 -29.73 -11.90 3.46
CA TRP A 678 -29.68 -12.35 4.83
C TRP A 678 -30.59 -11.51 5.72
N VAL A 679 -31.16 -12.13 6.75
CA VAL A 679 -31.86 -11.43 7.84
C VAL A 679 -30.99 -11.49 9.07
N LEU A 680 -30.67 -10.32 9.61
CA LEU A 680 -29.96 -10.14 10.86
C LEU A 680 -30.96 -9.72 11.94
N THR A 681 -30.89 -10.35 13.10
CA THR A 681 -31.78 -10.03 14.22
C THR A 681 -31.02 -9.84 15.50
N VAL A 682 -31.50 -8.94 16.36
CA VAL A 682 -31.00 -8.74 17.71
C VAL A 682 -32.12 -9.04 18.69
N SER A 683 -31.91 -10.01 19.56
CA SER A 683 -32.82 -10.31 20.67
C SER A 683 -32.12 -11.12 21.75
N ASP A 684 -32.60 -10.97 22.99
CA ASP A 684 -32.12 -11.76 24.14
C ASP A 684 -30.58 -11.71 24.35
N GLY A 685 -29.92 -10.64 23.88
CA GLY A 685 -28.47 -10.45 23.98
C GLY A 685 -27.65 -11.15 22.89
N GLU A 686 -28.29 -11.66 21.84
CA GLU A 686 -27.65 -12.32 20.70
C GLU A 686 -27.99 -11.62 19.39
N VAL A 687 -27.00 -11.57 18.49
CA VAL A 687 -27.18 -11.31 17.07
C VAL A 687 -27.26 -12.63 16.33
N ASN A 688 -28.32 -12.84 15.55
CA ASN A 688 -28.52 -14.05 14.76
C ASN A 688 -28.68 -13.71 13.27
N ALA A 689 -27.93 -14.40 12.41
CA ALA A 689 -27.99 -14.24 10.96
C ALA A 689 -28.61 -15.46 10.29
N TYR A 690 -29.56 -15.21 9.39
CA TYR A 690 -30.29 -16.24 8.65
C TYR A 690 -30.19 -15.99 7.15
N SER A 691 -29.65 -16.95 6.39
CA SER A 691 -29.67 -16.90 4.93
C SER A 691 -31.10 -17.10 4.40
N LEU A 692 -31.51 -16.24 3.47
CA LEU A 692 -32.73 -16.36 2.68
C LEU A 692 -32.46 -16.73 1.22
N GLY A 693 -31.20 -16.81 0.78
CA GLY A 693 -30.88 -16.92 -0.64
C GLY A 693 -31.39 -15.69 -1.40
N GLN A 694 -32.18 -15.90 -2.46
CA GLN A 694 -32.78 -14.81 -3.24
C GLN A 694 -34.17 -14.37 -2.72
N SER A 695 -34.84 -15.16 -1.87
CA SER A 695 -36.13 -14.75 -1.29
C SER A 695 -36.54 -15.59 -0.09
N GLY A 696 -37.29 -14.99 0.84
CA GLY A 696 -37.82 -15.70 1.99
C GLY A 696 -38.95 -14.97 2.70
N THR A 697 -39.66 -15.70 3.56
CA THR A 697 -40.68 -15.13 4.46
C THR A 697 -40.12 -15.08 5.88
N PHE A 698 -40.08 -13.89 6.47
CA PHE A 698 -39.58 -13.68 7.82
C PHE A 698 -40.63 -12.99 8.70
N ASP A 699 -40.74 -13.40 9.98
CA ASP A 699 -41.57 -12.74 10.99
C ASP A 699 -40.68 -11.92 11.92
N MET A 700 -40.84 -10.60 11.87
CA MET A 700 -40.04 -9.64 12.63
C MET A 700 -40.53 -9.49 14.08
N SER A 701 -41.59 -10.21 14.46
CA SER A 701 -42.18 -10.11 15.79
C SER A 701 -41.28 -10.75 16.86
N GLY A 702 -40.94 -9.98 17.89
CA GLY A 702 -40.22 -10.49 19.06
C GLY A 702 -38.71 -10.25 19.06
N TYR A 703 -38.20 -9.47 18.10
CA TYR A 703 -36.83 -8.99 18.06
C TYR A 703 -36.76 -7.52 18.48
N ASP A 704 -35.64 -7.12 19.08
CA ASP A 704 -35.35 -5.74 19.49
C ASP A 704 -34.88 -4.89 18.30
N TYR A 705 -34.16 -5.51 17.35
CA TYR A 705 -33.70 -4.91 16.11
C TYR A 705 -33.70 -5.96 14.98
N VAL A 706 -34.02 -5.56 13.76
CA VAL A 706 -33.99 -6.43 12.58
C VAL A 706 -33.40 -5.66 11.41
N ALA A 707 -32.43 -6.26 10.72
CA ALA A 707 -31.84 -5.73 9.51
C ALA A 707 -31.85 -6.78 8.39
N LEU A 708 -31.78 -6.32 7.15
CA LEU A 708 -31.36 -7.10 6.00
C LEU A 708 -29.89 -6.82 5.73
N MET A 709 -29.20 -7.85 5.27
CA MET A 709 -27.85 -7.75 4.74
C MET A 709 -27.87 -8.37 3.34
N VAL A 710 -27.43 -7.62 2.35
CA VAL A 710 -27.22 -8.11 0.98
C VAL A 710 -25.72 -8.22 0.78
N THR A 711 -25.24 -9.39 0.39
CA THR A 711 -23.81 -9.67 0.18
C THR A 711 -23.62 -10.24 -1.22
N ASP A 712 -22.53 -9.87 -1.88
CA ASP A 712 -22.11 -10.52 -3.12
C ASP A 712 -21.13 -11.66 -2.83
N HIS A 713 -21.28 -12.78 -3.54
CA HIS A 713 -20.45 -13.98 -3.38
C HIS A 713 -19.49 -14.21 -4.57
N THR A 714 -19.26 -13.22 -5.41
CA THR A 714 -18.31 -13.29 -6.51
C THR A 714 -16.91 -13.02 -5.98
N THR A 715 -15.99 -13.96 -6.13
CA THR A 715 -14.57 -13.70 -5.87
C THR A 715 -14.00 -12.85 -7.02
N PRO A 716 -13.42 -11.66 -6.75
CA PRO A 716 -12.81 -10.85 -7.79
C PRO A 716 -11.53 -11.52 -8.32
N ALA A 717 -11.26 -11.35 -9.61
CA ALA A 717 -9.98 -11.79 -10.19
C ALA A 717 -8.82 -10.83 -9.85
N ASP A 718 -9.16 -9.58 -9.54
CA ASP A 718 -8.27 -8.49 -9.20
C ASP A 718 -9.03 -7.53 -8.28
N THR A 719 -8.55 -7.35 -7.04
CA THR A 719 -9.25 -6.54 -6.03
C THR A 719 -9.16 -5.03 -6.30
N SER A 720 -8.32 -4.62 -7.26
CA SER A 720 -8.22 -3.23 -7.74
C SER A 720 -9.21 -2.91 -8.86
N ALA A 721 -9.83 -3.93 -9.47
CA ALA A 721 -10.68 -3.80 -10.67
C ALA A 721 -12.11 -4.33 -10.46
N CYS A 722 -12.64 -4.18 -9.25
CA CYS A 722 -13.98 -4.61 -8.88
C CYS A 722 -15.07 -3.71 -9.49
N THR A 723 -16.26 -4.26 -9.70
CA THR A 723 -17.36 -3.59 -10.41
C THR A 723 -18.61 -3.52 -9.55
N TYR A 724 -19.28 -2.37 -9.58
CA TYR A 724 -20.54 -2.21 -8.86
C TYR A 724 -21.69 -2.96 -9.54
N MET A 725 -22.50 -3.62 -8.73
CA MET A 725 -23.71 -4.31 -9.16
C MET A 725 -24.97 -3.68 -8.59
N ASP A 726 -25.94 -3.44 -9.48
CA ASP A 726 -27.28 -3.01 -9.13
C ASP A 726 -28.15 -4.18 -8.63
N TYR A 727 -29.04 -3.88 -7.70
CA TYR A 727 -30.08 -4.79 -7.22
C TYR A 727 -31.26 -4.03 -6.58
N GLU A 728 -32.37 -4.74 -6.39
CA GLU A 728 -33.58 -4.23 -5.75
C GLU A 728 -34.12 -5.22 -4.71
N ILE A 729 -34.54 -4.71 -3.54
CA ILE A 729 -35.21 -5.47 -2.49
C ILE A 729 -36.72 -5.21 -2.57
N ASN A 730 -37.48 -6.27 -2.83
CA ASN A 730 -38.92 -6.25 -2.90
C ASN A 730 -39.55 -6.82 -1.62
N VAL A 731 -40.24 -5.97 -0.86
CA VAL A 731 -40.93 -6.34 0.38
C VAL A 731 -42.44 -6.36 0.16
N SER A 732 -43.08 -7.50 0.45
CA SER A 732 -44.53 -7.67 0.33
C SER A 732 -45.15 -8.32 1.57
N ASN A 733 -46.44 -8.08 1.80
CA ASN A 733 -47.14 -8.70 2.93
C ASN A 733 -47.16 -10.23 2.76
N ALA A 734 -46.79 -10.97 3.81
CA ALA A 734 -46.91 -12.42 3.80
C ALA A 734 -48.36 -12.86 4.03
N ASP A 735 -48.78 -13.91 3.34
CA ASP A 735 -50.06 -14.57 3.63
C ASP A 735 -50.01 -15.24 5.02
N ALA A 736 -51.14 -15.27 5.73
CA ALA A 736 -51.22 -15.85 7.06
C ALA A 736 -50.98 -17.38 7.01
N GLY A 737 -49.74 -17.84 7.20
CA GLY A 737 -49.44 -19.27 7.27
C GLY A 737 -47.98 -19.68 7.16
N SER A 738 -47.28 -19.62 8.31
CA SER A 738 -45.97 -20.21 8.63
C SER A 738 -44.75 -19.44 8.10
N PRO A 739 -44.14 -18.55 8.90
CA PRO A 739 -42.76 -18.13 8.63
C PRO A 739 -41.86 -19.36 8.52
N SER A 740 -40.82 -19.27 7.69
CA SER A 740 -39.80 -20.30 7.60
C SER A 740 -39.20 -20.53 9.00
N ILE A 741 -39.15 -21.79 9.46
CA ILE A 741 -38.33 -22.11 10.64
C ILE A 741 -36.88 -22.07 10.16
N LEU A 742 -36.26 -20.91 10.31
CA LEU A 742 -34.86 -20.71 9.98
C LEU A 742 -34.02 -21.06 11.21
N THR A 743 -32.91 -21.75 10.97
CA THR A 743 -31.87 -21.95 11.99
C THR A 743 -30.80 -20.90 11.72
N PRO A 744 -30.29 -20.18 12.73
CA PRO A 744 -29.26 -19.20 12.48
C PRO A 744 -28.03 -19.89 11.92
N THR A 745 -27.47 -19.32 10.86
CA THR A 745 -26.19 -19.78 10.29
C THR A 745 -25.04 -19.29 11.16
N TYR A 746 -25.12 -18.02 11.59
CA TYR A 746 -24.16 -17.39 12.49
C TYR A 746 -24.88 -16.78 13.70
N THR A 747 -24.25 -16.87 14.86
CA THR A 747 -24.73 -16.30 16.12
C THR A 747 -23.57 -15.62 16.83
N PHE A 748 -23.74 -14.35 17.19
CA PHE A 748 -22.76 -13.54 17.91
C PHE A 748 -23.39 -12.92 19.17
N SER A 749 -22.54 -12.49 20.11
CA SER A 749 -22.98 -11.68 21.25
C SER A 749 -23.45 -10.31 20.77
N ALA A 750 -24.59 -9.83 21.28
CA ALA A 750 -25.07 -8.47 21.04
C ALA A 750 -24.67 -7.50 22.16
N THR A 751 -23.64 -7.81 22.94
CA THR A 751 -23.25 -6.99 24.12
C THR A 751 -22.82 -5.58 23.72
N GLU A 752 -22.05 -5.46 22.64
CA GLU A 752 -21.55 -4.19 22.11
C GLU A 752 -22.31 -3.74 20.85
N PHE A 753 -23.44 -4.39 20.55
CA PHE A 753 -24.28 -4.02 19.42
C PHE A 753 -24.88 -2.62 19.62
N GLU A 754 -24.79 -1.81 18.57
CA GLU A 754 -25.45 -0.51 18.47
C GLU A 754 -26.29 -0.47 17.18
N PRO A 755 -27.50 0.13 17.21
CA PRO A 755 -28.29 0.33 15.98
C PRO A 755 -27.48 1.08 14.93
N LEU A 756 -27.57 0.63 13.68
CA LEU A 756 -26.82 1.20 12.57
C LEU A 756 -27.20 2.66 12.30
N GLN A 757 -26.28 3.41 11.71
CA GLN A 757 -26.46 4.83 11.41
C GLN A 757 -26.25 5.11 9.91
N MET A 758 -27.05 6.03 9.38
CA MET A 758 -26.76 6.71 8.11
C MET A 758 -25.69 7.80 8.37
N GLN A 759 -24.86 8.11 7.38
CA GLN A 759 -23.81 9.15 7.44
C GLN A 759 -24.53 10.48 7.42
N GLY A 760 -23.94 11.41 8.17
CA GLY A 760 -24.44 12.76 8.36
C GLY A 760 -24.04 13.72 7.26
#